data_AF-A0A8C5BZA2-F1
#
_entry.id   AF-A0A8C5BZA2-F1
#
_cell.length_a   1.000
_cell.length_b   1.000
_cell.length_c   1.000
_cell.angle_alpha   90.00
_cell.angle_beta   90.00
_cell.angle_gamma   90.00
#
_symmetry.space_group_name_H-M   'P 1'
#
loop_
_entity.id
_entity.type
_entity.pdbx_description
1 polymer ?
#
loop_
_entity_poly.entity_id
_entity_poly.type
_entity_poly.pdbx_seq_one_letter_code
_entity_poly.pdbx_strand_id
1 'polypeptide(L)'
;MDSPLQSKRVDRRRKPSKRSPNQSSTPPQKDAYARLLAQHHSSKFRSYLEQYVQESPAQADDSGPASPSTQTHSERVDIPHAPEGRNQAARRGQRRDTATSHDGDVDSAEENGSSHKPSDAKPPPPPPQQRQPKRNKGPHRDCPLQLDTNLINAFKNVCLLSGQQWSCLFCSSSTPGNSPGDKNLKNRGGRGFKKQVFEAYMSHEVVSQGLKRGELLQGPLRINPKNYNDAFIPSPDGMRDIFLDGIVSRNRALNGDVVVVQLLPREQWKVRAVLEEQHSDGDDLPARVAALGLGATGTGGGQLQVVYIVERKHSRAVTGFLKLLPDLPFAKFSPVDHRVPRINVPLADCPPDFSSRPADYANILFICRITSWAEDSSFAEGCLAKTLGQAGEIEPETEGILMEYDVDFSEFPAVVLDCLPTDLPWSVPPAELGRRKDLREECIFTIDPATARDLDDALSCKQLADGNSEVGVHIADVSYFVEEGNALDAIASQRATSVYMVQKVVPMLPRLLCEELCSLNPLTERLTFSVVWTLSPQGKILSEWFGRSVIRSCVKLSYDHAQSMIDGPDRLFSPGELPSMDPRHPLDEVHQAVLRLHALAQQLRQQRSTALKLSFTLDKDSMMPQGCYVYQYRDSNKLVEEFMLLANMAVAHQIYRSFPQEAMLRRHPPPQTKMVDELQEFCDQMGVAVDLSSAGALHVISTAPGDDPYAGARKEVLTKMCSKPMQMALYFCTGALKDEALFQHYALNVPRYTHFTSPIRRYPDLVVHRLLAASLGCGPALGLGVEAVQKQASHCNDRKTASKRVQELSSELFFGVFVRECGPLESEAMVSGVLDESFDVLVLSYGVQKRIYCKSMVGLESFQHHRVGKRGEITLVWAPEGPGGAAVRQVISVFSLVEVQLRADEAALKYSALLKRPLDKEA
;
A
#
# COMPACT_ATOMS: atom_id res chain seq x y z
N MET A 1 -66.39 -19.25 -2.54
CA MET A 1 -67.55 -18.69 -1.81
C MET A 1 -67.14 -17.31 -1.34
N ASP A 2 -68.01 -16.36 -1.64
CA ASP A 2 -68.12 -14.97 -1.17
C ASP A 2 -67.05 -13.92 -1.55
N SER A 3 -67.36 -13.22 -2.65
CA SER A 3 -67.13 -11.78 -2.89
C SER A 3 -67.98 -10.92 -1.89
N PRO A 4 -68.09 -9.55 -1.91
CA PRO A 4 -67.62 -8.54 -2.89
C PRO A 4 -67.28 -7.09 -2.38
N LEU A 5 -66.88 -6.17 -3.31
CA LEU A 5 -67.10 -4.68 -3.35
C LEU A 5 -66.44 -3.81 -2.23
N GLN A 6 -66.05 -2.52 -2.37
CA GLN A 6 -66.39 -1.42 -3.28
C GLN A 6 -65.41 -0.22 -3.15
N SER A 7 -65.45 0.64 -4.18
CA SER A 7 -64.69 1.86 -4.47
C SER A 7 -64.82 3.06 -3.51
N LYS A 8 -63.90 4.03 -3.61
CA LYS A 8 -64.23 5.48 -3.75
C LYS A 8 -63.13 6.29 -4.46
N ARG A 9 -63.53 6.97 -5.55
CA ARG A 9 -62.80 8.01 -6.31
C ARG A 9 -62.82 9.35 -5.56
N VAL A 10 -61.76 10.16 -5.71
CA VAL A 10 -61.88 11.61 -5.94
C VAL A 10 -60.85 12.03 -7.00
N ASP A 11 -61.35 12.72 -8.01
CA ASP A 11 -60.65 13.22 -9.19
C ASP A 11 -60.69 14.76 -9.14
N ARG A 12 -59.56 15.45 -9.30
CA ARG A 12 -59.54 16.87 -9.69
C ARG A 12 -58.30 17.20 -10.53
N ARG A 13 -58.56 17.36 -11.83
CA ARG A 13 -57.71 17.95 -12.87
C ARG A 13 -57.33 19.41 -12.55
N ARG A 14 -56.08 19.79 -12.88
CA ARG A 14 -55.71 21.06 -13.55
C ARG A 14 -54.35 20.89 -14.28
N LYS A 15 -54.38 20.99 -15.62
CA LYS A 15 -53.25 21.26 -16.54
C LYS A 15 -53.11 22.80 -16.71
N PRO A 16 -52.15 23.35 -17.49
CA PRO A 16 -50.72 23.06 -17.66
C PRO A 16 -49.85 24.34 -17.57
N SER A 17 -48.52 24.24 -17.54
CA SER A 17 -47.67 25.30 -18.10
C SER A 17 -46.58 24.70 -18.98
N LYS A 18 -46.44 25.26 -20.19
CA LYS A 18 -45.47 24.91 -21.24
C LYS A 18 -44.33 25.92 -21.23
N ARG A 19 -43.10 25.42 -21.37
CA ARG A 19 -41.92 25.95 -22.09
C ARG A 19 -40.78 25.00 -21.72
N SER A 20 -39.82 24.55 -22.52
CA SER A 20 -39.42 24.55 -23.93
C SER A 20 -38.01 23.92 -23.91
N PRO A 21 -37.46 23.42 -25.03
CA PRO A 21 -36.45 22.35 -25.02
C PRO A 21 -35.00 22.84 -25.13
N ASN A 22 -34.08 21.88 -25.01
CA ASN A 22 -32.62 21.94 -25.22
C ASN A 22 -31.77 22.57 -24.13
N GLN A 23 -30.98 21.73 -23.46
CA GLN A 23 -29.52 21.82 -23.56
C GLN A 23 -28.90 20.46 -23.20
N SER A 24 -28.38 19.80 -24.22
CA SER A 24 -27.34 18.78 -24.12
C SER A 24 -26.08 19.44 -23.56
N SER A 25 -25.66 19.02 -22.37
CA SER A 25 -24.32 19.27 -21.87
C SER A 25 -23.76 17.97 -21.34
N THR A 26 -22.98 17.29 -22.17
CA THR A 26 -21.96 16.35 -21.72
C THR A 26 -21.08 17.08 -20.70
N PRO A 27 -20.96 16.61 -19.44
CA PRO A 27 -20.04 17.26 -18.52
C PRO A 27 -18.60 16.92 -18.93
N PRO A 28 -17.67 17.90 -18.87
CA PRO A 28 -16.26 17.66 -19.12
C PRO A 28 -15.68 16.74 -18.04
N GLN A 29 -14.71 15.93 -18.44
CA GLN A 29 -13.85 15.15 -17.55
C GLN A 29 -13.20 16.08 -16.51
N LYS A 30 -13.74 16.11 -15.29
CA LYS A 30 -13.10 16.72 -14.13
C LYS A 30 -13.11 15.77 -12.94
N ASP A 31 -11.90 15.57 -12.44
CA ASP A 31 -11.46 15.06 -11.15
C ASP A 31 -12.12 13.87 -10.46
N ALA A 32 -11.25 13.00 -9.92
CA ALA A 32 -11.60 12.01 -8.90
C ALA A 32 -12.43 12.66 -7.76
N TYR A 33 -12.19 13.94 -7.50
CA TYR A 33 -12.93 14.73 -6.55
C TYR A 33 -14.36 15.13 -6.97
N ALA A 34 -14.67 15.38 -8.25
CA ALA A 34 -16.07 15.65 -8.61
C ALA A 34 -16.94 14.38 -8.47
N ARG A 35 -16.34 13.21 -8.69
CA ARG A 35 -16.93 11.89 -8.36
C ARG A 35 -17.05 11.70 -6.85
N LEU A 36 -16.07 12.24 -6.11
CA LEU A 36 -16.01 12.61 -4.68
C LEU A 36 -17.34 12.99 -4.01
N LEU A 37 -18.03 13.85 -4.74
CA LEU A 37 -19.19 14.61 -4.28
C LEU A 37 -20.51 13.93 -4.66
N ALA A 38 -20.56 13.29 -5.83
CA ALA A 38 -21.80 12.77 -6.40
C ALA A 38 -22.38 11.57 -5.64
N GLN A 39 -21.54 10.79 -4.95
CA GLN A 39 -21.92 9.51 -4.33
C GLN A 39 -22.04 9.57 -2.79
N HIS A 40 -22.06 10.78 -2.22
CA HIS A 40 -21.95 10.98 -0.77
C HIS A 40 -23.28 10.89 0.01
N HIS A 41 -23.30 10.19 1.15
CA HIS A 41 -24.50 9.99 1.99
C HIS A 41 -24.56 10.82 3.30
N SER A 42 -23.43 11.22 3.89
CA SER A 42 -23.41 12.17 5.03
C SER A 42 -23.45 13.64 4.54
N SER A 43 -24.46 14.42 4.89
CA SER A 43 -24.53 15.82 4.39
C SER A 43 -23.33 16.68 4.82
N LYS A 44 -22.76 16.40 6.00
CA LYS A 44 -21.63 17.15 6.57
C LYS A 44 -20.32 16.90 5.83
N PHE A 45 -19.92 15.63 5.68
CA PHE A 45 -18.65 15.33 5.04
C PHE A 45 -18.67 15.67 3.54
N ARG A 46 -19.84 15.58 2.88
CA ARG A 46 -20.02 16.07 1.51
C ARG A 46 -19.69 17.55 1.42
N SER A 47 -20.25 18.35 2.32
CA SER A 47 -20.06 19.80 2.34
C SER A 47 -18.60 20.18 2.55
N TYR A 48 -17.90 19.48 3.46
CA TYR A 48 -16.45 19.63 3.65
C TYR A 48 -15.70 19.37 2.36
N LEU A 49 -16.02 18.27 1.67
CA LEU A 49 -15.37 17.92 0.42
C LEU A 49 -15.67 18.98 -0.67
N GLU A 50 -16.90 19.45 -0.78
CA GLU A 50 -17.28 20.49 -1.76
C GLU A 50 -16.48 21.78 -1.56
N GLN A 51 -16.29 22.20 -0.31
CA GLN A 51 -15.45 23.36 0.04
C GLN A 51 -13.98 23.13 -0.30
N TYR A 52 -13.44 21.96 0.04
CA TYR A 52 -12.06 21.62 -0.26
C TYR A 52 -11.74 21.63 -1.76
N VAL A 53 -12.66 21.21 -2.65
CA VAL A 53 -12.46 21.39 -4.11
C VAL A 53 -12.34 22.86 -4.48
N GLN A 54 -13.22 23.68 -3.91
CA GLN A 54 -13.31 25.10 -4.26
C GLN A 54 -12.10 25.88 -3.76
N GLU A 55 -11.50 25.45 -2.65
CA GLU A 55 -10.34 26.07 -2.01
C GLU A 55 -8.99 25.49 -2.48
N SER A 56 -8.99 24.30 -3.08
CA SER A 56 -7.78 23.72 -3.66
C SER A 56 -7.33 24.56 -4.85
N PRO A 57 -6.06 25.01 -4.90
CA PRO A 57 -5.55 25.70 -6.08
C PRO A 57 -5.62 24.72 -7.25
N ALA A 58 -6.46 25.03 -8.23
CA ALA A 58 -6.50 24.30 -9.50
C ALA A 58 -5.05 24.23 -10.01
N GLN A 59 -4.53 23.01 -10.18
CA GLN A 59 -3.32 22.83 -10.97
C GLN A 59 -3.60 23.46 -12.33
N ALA A 60 -2.84 24.51 -12.64
CA ALA A 60 -2.98 25.27 -13.86
C ALA A 60 -2.59 24.40 -15.05
N ASP A 61 -3.55 23.69 -15.62
CA ASP A 61 -3.51 23.34 -17.03
C ASP A 61 -3.76 24.63 -17.81
N ASP A 62 -2.69 25.33 -18.20
CA ASP A 62 -2.78 26.48 -19.10
C ASP A 62 -2.01 26.26 -20.41
N SER A 63 -2.83 25.97 -21.42
CA SER A 63 -2.85 26.39 -22.83
C SER A 63 -1.61 26.29 -23.75
N GLY A 64 -1.77 25.44 -24.77
CA GLY A 64 -1.24 25.66 -26.13
C GLY A 64 -2.11 26.67 -26.91
N PRO A 65 -1.59 27.26 -28.01
CA PRO A 65 -1.92 28.62 -28.41
C PRO A 65 -3.23 28.79 -29.17
N ALA A 66 -3.83 29.95 -28.95
CA ALA A 66 -5.04 30.46 -29.56
C ALA A 66 -4.98 30.56 -31.09
N SER A 67 -6.12 30.32 -31.74
CA SER A 67 -6.46 30.80 -33.08
C SER A 67 -7.74 31.65 -33.00
N PRO A 68 -7.88 32.70 -33.83
CA PRO A 68 -8.65 33.87 -33.48
C PRO A 68 -10.15 33.77 -33.83
N SER A 69 -10.92 34.51 -33.05
CA SER A 69 -12.35 34.74 -33.21
C SER A 69 -12.67 35.64 -34.40
N THR A 70 -13.65 35.26 -35.20
CA THR A 70 -14.36 36.15 -36.13
C THR A 70 -15.79 36.37 -35.64
N GLN A 71 -16.06 37.60 -35.24
CA GLN A 71 -17.39 38.15 -34.99
C GLN A 71 -18.17 38.29 -36.30
N THR A 72 -19.46 37.96 -36.24
CA THR A 72 -20.44 38.26 -37.27
C THR A 72 -20.97 39.68 -37.11
N HIS A 73 -20.95 40.47 -38.18
CA HIS A 73 -21.87 41.57 -38.41
C HIS A 73 -22.61 41.29 -39.73
N SER A 74 -23.93 41.25 -39.67
CA SER A 74 -24.78 41.23 -40.86
C SER A 74 -25.00 42.64 -41.37
N GLU A 75 -24.88 42.86 -42.68
CA GLU A 75 -25.92 43.50 -43.49
C GLU A 75 -25.63 43.38 -44.99
N ARG A 76 -26.56 42.73 -45.69
CA ARG A 76 -27.16 43.11 -46.98
C ARG A 76 -26.24 43.55 -48.15
N VAL A 77 -26.27 42.78 -49.24
CA VAL A 77 -26.96 43.10 -50.53
C VAL A 77 -26.34 42.29 -51.70
N ASP A 78 -27.24 41.67 -52.48
CA ASP A 78 -27.19 41.24 -53.89
C ASP A 78 -26.33 40.06 -54.42
N ILE A 79 -27.10 39.06 -54.87
CA ILE A 79 -26.91 38.06 -55.93
C ILE A 79 -26.66 38.86 -57.25
N PRO A 80 -25.82 38.43 -58.25
CA PRO A 80 -26.05 37.16 -58.93
C PRO A 80 -24.90 36.43 -59.64
N HIS A 81 -25.28 35.23 -60.08
CA HIS A 81 -24.80 34.47 -61.25
C HIS A 81 -23.65 33.46 -61.09
N ALA A 82 -24.08 32.19 -61.07
CA ALA A 82 -23.44 31.03 -61.70
C ALA A 82 -23.17 31.31 -63.22
N PRO A 83 -22.33 30.53 -63.96
CA PRO A 83 -22.57 29.09 -64.13
C PRO A 83 -21.34 28.17 -64.29
N GLU A 84 -21.64 26.89 -64.07
CA GLU A 84 -21.29 25.69 -64.84
C GLU A 84 -19.98 25.59 -65.65
N GLY A 85 -19.35 24.41 -65.58
CA GLY A 85 -18.37 24.01 -66.60
C GLY A 85 -17.68 22.67 -66.37
N ARG A 86 -18.36 21.57 -66.69
CA ARG A 86 -17.82 20.20 -66.84
C ARG A 86 -16.71 20.10 -67.90
N ASN A 87 -15.81 19.12 -67.73
CA ASN A 87 -15.44 18.03 -68.67
C ASN A 87 -13.97 17.61 -68.48
N GLN A 88 -13.69 16.38 -68.05
CA GLN A 88 -13.67 15.10 -68.79
C GLN A 88 -12.33 14.78 -69.51
N ALA A 89 -11.93 13.52 -69.30
CA ALA A 89 -11.32 12.59 -70.24
C ALA A 89 -9.78 12.48 -70.33
N ALA A 90 -9.28 11.41 -69.69
CA ALA A 90 -8.67 10.22 -70.30
C ALA A 90 -7.47 10.36 -71.25
N ARG A 91 -6.41 9.57 -71.00
CA ARG A 91 -6.09 8.37 -71.82
C ARG A 91 -4.93 7.52 -71.28
N ARG A 92 -5.03 6.23 -71.62
CA ARG A 92 -4.19 5.04 -71.37
C ARG A 92 -2.83 5.02 -72.10
N GLY A 93 -1.95 4.16 -71.58
CA GLY A 93 -1.02 3.29 -72.36
C GLY A 93 0.14 2.77 -71.48
N GLN A 94 0.12 1.51 -70.99
CA GLN A 94 0.83 0.31 -71.51
C GLN A 94 2.38 0.42 -71.49
N ARG A 95 3.23 -0.57 -71.17
CA ARG A 95 3.21 -1.94 -70.57
C ARG A 95 4.70 -2.44 -70.58
N ARG A 96 5.13 -3.24 -69.57
CA ARG A 96 6.13 -4.37 -69.61
C ARG A 96 7.62 -4.07 -69.95
N ASP A 97 8.67 -4.79 -69.53
CA ASP A 97 8.92 -5.99 -68.70
C ASP A 97 10.44 -6.12 -68.38
N THR A 98 10.77 -6.84 -67.28
CA THR A 98 11.96 -7.70 -66.99
C THR A 98 13.41 -7.19 -66.96
N ALA A 99 14.17 -7.51 -65.88
CA ALA A 99 15.16 -8.61 -65.79
C ALA A 99 16.10 -8.50 -64.56
N THR A 100 16.78 -9.61 -64.26
CA THR A 100 17.30 -10.13 -62.98
C THR A 100 18.82 -10.02 -62.77
N SER A 101 19.22 -10.17 -61.49
CA SER A 101 20.39 -10.90 -60.93
C SER A 101 21.82 -10.40 -61.17
N HIS A 102 22.63 -10.33 -60.09
CA HIS A 102 23.86 -11.12 -59.91
C HIS A 102 24.32 -11.18 -58.44
N ASP A 103 24.77 -12.38 -58.06
CA ASP A 103 25.33 -12.84 -56.77
C ASP A 103 26.79 -12.41 -56.54
N GLY A 104 27.30 -12.65 -55.32
CA GLY A 104 28.71 -13.04 -55.13
C GLY A 104 29.36 -12.75 -53.78
N ASP A 105 29.38 -13.78 -52.91
CA ASP A 105 30.50 -14.29 -52.08
C ASP A 105 31.11 -13.43 -50.95
N VAL A 106 31.09 -13.84 -49.66
CA VAL A 106 31.69 -15.00 -48.93
C VAL A 106 33.14 -14.74 -48.46
N ASP A 107 33.33 -14.81 -47.14
CA ASP A 107 34.45 -15.33 -46.31
C ASP A 107 34.76 -14.41 -45.11
N SER A 108 35.19 -14.84 -43.91
CA SER A 108 35.17 -16.06 -43.08
C SER A 108 36.15 -15.80 -41.93
N ALA A 109 35.84 -16.32 -40.72
CA ALA A 109 36.75 -16.71 -39.62
C ALA A 109 37.47 -15.63 -38.77
N GLU A 110 37.22 -15.55 -37.44
CA GLU A 110 37.96 -16.16 -36.29
C GLU A 110 39.29 -15.43 -35.98
N GLU A 111 39.82 -15.23 -34.76
CA GLU A 111 39.56 -15.63 -33.38
C GLU A 111 40.49 -14.77 -32.46
N ASN A 112 40.18 -14.71 -31.17
CA ASN A 112 41.08 -14.57 -30.00
C ASN A 112 41.87 -13.28 -29.67
N GLY A 113 41.72 -12.84 -28.40
CA GLY A 113 42.88 -12.64 -27.53
C GLY A 113 43.17 -11.26 -26.91
N SER A 114 42.71 -11.08 -25.66
CA SER A 114 43.43 -10.51 -24.50
C SER A 114 43.99 -9.07 -24.48
N SER A 115 43.47 -8.31 -23.51
CA SER A 115 44.17 -7.41 -22.55
C SER A 115 45.07 -6.26 -23.06
N HIS A 116 44.68 -5.01 -22.78
CA HIS A 116 45.53 -3.99 -22.12
C HIS A 116 44.75 -2.71 -21.76
N LYS A 117 45.21 -2.03 -20.69
CA LYS A 117 44.67 -0.82 -20.02
C LYS A 117 44.65 0.44 -20.93
N PRO A 118 43.87 1.48 -20.52
CA PRO A 118 44.39 2.86 -20.47
C PRO A 118 44.02 3.53 -19.11
N SER A 119 44.94 4.12 -18.34
CA SER A 119 45.62 5.44 -18.43
C SER A 119 44.72 6.66 -18.22
N ASP A 120 45.09 7.46 -17.22
CA ASP A 120 44.43 8.59 -16.58
C ASP A 120 44.07 9.78 -17.48
N ALA A 121 42.93 10.43 -17.18
CA ALA A 121 42.57 11.77 -17.63
C ALA A 121 42.09 12.66 -16.47
N LYS A 122 42.72 13.84 -16.33
CA LYS A 122 42.44 14.90 -15.34
C LYS A 122 41.21 15.76 -15.72
N PRO A 123 40.54 16.41 -14.74
CA PRO A 123 39.34 17.23 -14.97
C PRO A 123 39.61 18.73 -15.26
N PRO A 124 38.63 19.48 -15.83
CA PRO A 124 38.76 20.88 -16.26
C PRO A 124 38.45 21.94 -15.15
N PRO A 125 38.78 23.24 -15.36
CA PRO A 125 38.82 24.28 -14.31
C PRO A 125 37.51 25.12 -14.17
N PRO A 126 37.36 25.92 -13.09
CA PRO A 126 36.12 26.64 -12.75
C PRO A 126 36.05 28.09 -13.30
N PRO A 127 34.85 28.72 -13.35
CA PRO A 127 34.64 30.08 -13.86
C PRO A 127 34.80 31.19 -12.78
N PRO A 128 34.89 32.49 -13.19
CA PRO A 128 35.59 33.52 -12.43
C PRO A 128 34.73 34.42 -11.51
N GLN A 129 35.40 35.00 -10.52
CA GLN A 129 34.91 35.95 -9.51
C GLN A 129 34.55 37.33 -10.08
N GLN A 130 33.44 37.91 -9.62
CA GLN A 130 33.09 39.32 -9.82
C GLN A 130 33.32 40.18 -8.56
N ARG A 131 33.61 41.45 -8.85
CA ARG A 131 34.23 42.49 -8.03
C ARG A 131 33.27 43.15 -7.02
N GLN A 132 33.85 43.59 -5.90
CA GLN A 132 33.27 44.54 -4.93
C GLN A 132 33.00 45.93 -5.53
N PRO A 133 32.08 46.70 -4.92
CA PRO A 133 32.31 48.13 -4.76
C PRO A 133 32.18 48.65 -3.31
N LYS A 134 33.23 49.40 -2.97
CA LYS A 134 33.48 50.49 -2.01
C LYS A 134 32.35 51.03 -1.08
N ARG A 135 32.78 51.18 0.18
CA ARG A 135 32.35 52.13 1.24
C ARG A 135 31.96 53.54 0.76
N ASN A 136 30.91 54.09 1.36
CA ASN A 136 30.75 55.53 1.55
C ASN A 136 30.25 55.86 2.98
N LYS A 137 30.65 57.05 3.46
CA LYS A 137 30.57 57.58 4.83
C LYS A 137 29.17 58.15 5.16
N GLY A 138 28.84 58.27 6.46
CA GLY A 138 27.55 58.74 7.04
C GLY A 138 27.15 60.19 6.75
N PRO A 139 26.12 60.75 7.44
CA PRO A 139 26.25 61.08 8.87
C PRO A 139 24.99 60.92 9.76
N HIS A 140 25.25 61.11 11.07
CA HIS A 140 24.38 61.26 12.25
C HIS A 140 23.05 62.03 12.08
N ARG A 141 22.04 61.62 12.88
CA ARG A 141 21.17 62.53 13.66
C ARG A 141 20.74 61.85 14.98
N ASP A 142 20.77 62.65 16.04
CA ASP A 142 20.58 62.31 17.45
C ASP A 142 19.11 62.42 17.95
N CYS A 143 18.80 61.58 18.94
CA CYS A 143 17.98 61.83 20.16
C CYS A 143 16.43 62.02 20.05
N PRO A 144 15.69 61.90 21.17
CA PRO A 144 15.42 60.68 21.95
C PRO A 144 13.91 60.56 22.29
N LEU A 145 13.44 59.49 22.96
CA LEU A 145 12.37 59.60 23.96
C LEU A 145 12.26 58.31 24.80
N GLN A 146 12.25 58.55 26.11
CA GLN A 146 12.24 57.61 27.22
C GLN A 146 10.82 57.14 27.58
N LEU A 147 10.81 55.92 28.14
CA LEU A 147 9.92 55.36 29.17
C LEU A 147 8.40 55.60 29.07
N ASP A 148 7.66 54.48 29.12
CA ASP A 148 6.88 54.25 30.33
C ASP A 148 6.78 52.75 30.70
N THR A 149 7.27 52.46 31.90
CA THR A 149 7.15 51.21 32.64
C THR A 149 5.93 51.33 33.53
N ASN A 150 4.92 50.45 33.37
CA ASN A 150 4.06 49.94 34.46
C ASN A 150 2.94 49.03 33.92
N LEU A 151 3.22 47.73 33.76
CA LEU A 151 2.19 46.67 33.84
C LEU A 151 2.80 45.29 34.15
N ILE A 152 3.90 45.28 34.91
CA ILE A 152 4.51 44.08 35.49
C ILE A 152 4.29 44.18 36.99
N ASN A 153 3.10 43.83 37.47
CA ASN A 153 2.84 43.45 38.88
C ASN A 153 1.44 42.86 39.16
N ALA A 154 0.76 42.28 38.15
CA ALA A 154 -0.60 41.74 38.34
C ALA A 154 -0.79 40.23 38.14
N PHE A 155 0.25 39.43 37.90
CA PHE A 155 0.09 37.96 37.69
C PHE A 155 1.16 37.13 38.40
N LYS A 156 1.30 37.33 39.72
CA LYS A 156 2.22 36.53 40.55
C LYS A 156 1.59 35.79 41.72
N ASN A 157 0.26 35.67 41.81
CA ASN A 157 -0.38 34.89 42.87
C ASN A 157 -1.76 34.33 42.48
N VAL A 158 -1.82 33.42 41.49
CA VAL A 158 -2.82 32.33 41.42
C VAL A 158 -2.20 31.24 40.53
N CYS A 159 -1.61 30.20 41.13
CA CYS A 159 -1.42 28.83 40.61
C CYS A 159 -0.39 28.08 41.47
N LEU A 160 -0.69 27.94 42.76
CA LEU A 160 -0.26 26.79 43.55
C LEU A 160 -1.53 26.00 43.82
N LEU A 161 -1.71 24.88 43.11
CA LEU A 161 -2.52 23.70 43.48
C LEU A 161 -2.57 22.75 42.28
N SER A 162 -1.52 21.95 42.12
CA SER A 162 -1.53 20.54 41.69
C SER A 162 -0.09 20.18 41.31
N GLY A 163 0.63 19.65 42.29
CA GLY A 163 1.98 19.15 42.07
C GLY A 163 1.94 17.83 41.30
N GLN A 164 2.77 17.72 40.27
CA GLN A 164 3.32 16.46 39.78
C GLN A 164 4.72 16.74 39.22
N GLN A 165 5.72 16.31 39.97
CA GLN A 165 7.14 16.41 39.64
C GLN A 165 7.56 15.12 38.91
N TRP A 166 7.97 15.23 37.65
CA TRP A 166 8.60 14.13 36.92
C TRP A 166 10.06 13.99 37.38
N SER A 167 10.37 12.90 38.07
CA SER A 167 11.73 12.56 38.49
C SER A 167 12.50 11.84 37.36
N CYS A 168 13.66 12.41 37.05
CA CYS A 168 14.70 11.78 36.25
C CYS A 168 15.32 10.61 37.03
N LEU A 169 15.27 9.40 36.47
CA LEU A 169 15.92 8.21 37.02
C LEU A 169 17.23 7.93 36.28
N PHE A 170 18.32 8.53 36.78
CA PHE A 170 19.68 7.98 36.75
C PHE A 170 20.46 8.62 37.90
N CYS A 171 20.44 7.99 39.07
CA CYS A 171 21.47 8.20 40.09
C CYS A 171 21.51 6.99 41.02
N SER A 172 22.58 6.20 40.89
CA SER A 172 22.88 5.08 41.77
C SER A 172 23.26 5.59 43.16
N SER A 173 22.75 4.90 44.17
CA SER A 173 22.94 5.13 45.60
C SER A 173 24.38 4.98 46.09
N SER A 174 24.85 5.94 46.89
CA SER A 174 25.93 5.74 47.86
C SER A 174 25.61 6.51 49.15
N THR A 175 25.46 5.79 50.26
CA THR A 175 25.21 6.29 51.63
C THR A 175 26.51 6.75 52.33
N PRO A 176 26.41 7.51 53.43
CA PRO A 176 27.36 8.60 53.75
C PRO A 176 28.40 8.25 54.84
N GLY A 177 29.51 8.98 54.86
CA GLY A 177 30.41 9.00 56.02
C GLY A 177 31.72 9.78 55.83
N ASN A 178 31.81 10.92 56.51
CA ASN A 178 33.00 11.66 56.97
C ASN A 178 33.98 12.33 55.99
N SER A 179 33.97 13.66 56.03
CA SER A 179 35.10 14.59 55.74
C SER A 179 36.25 14.35 56.75
N PRO A 180 37.54 14.69 56.47
CA PRO A 180 37.96 16.08 56.25
C PRO A 180 39.13 16.32 55.25
N GLY A 181 39.29 17.59 54.83
CA GLY A 181 40.63 18.19 54.67
C GLY A 181 41.19 18.41 53.25
N ASP A 182 40.86 19.56 52.67
CA ASP A 182 41.77 20.61 52.16
C ASP A 182 42.87 20.33 51.08
N LYS A 183 42.94 21.28 50.12
CA LYS A 183 44.04 21.65 49.18
C LYS A 183 44.36 20.76 47.96
N ASN A 184 43.94 21.21 46.78
CA ASN A 184 44.82 21.85 45.78
C ASN A 184 44.13 22.05 44.42
N LEU A 185 44.07 23.30 43.96
CA LEU A 185 43.90 23.64 42.55
C LEU A 185 45.20 23.32 41.80
N LYS A 186 45.11 22.60 40.66
CA LYS A 186 45.86 22.90 39.43
C LYS A 186 45.46 21.99 38.26
N ASN A 187 45.34 22.62 37.09
CA ASN A 187 45.36 22.08 35.72
C ASN A 187 44.24 21.11 35.28
N ARG A 188 43.15 21.67 34.72
CA ARG A 188 42.34 21.01 33.69
C ARG A 188 42.66 21.60 32.31
N GLY A 189 43.74 21.12 31.70
CA GLY A 189 43.89 21.08 30.25
C GLY A 189 43.44 19.71 29.76
N GLY A 190 42.14 19.45 29.77
CA GLY A 190 41.55 18.21 29.27
C GLY A 190 40.82 18.47 27.97
N ARG A 191 41.35 17.96 26.84
CA ARG A 191 40.57 17.77 25.61
C ARG A 191 39.35 16.93 26.00
N GLY A 192 38.16 17.50 25.88
CA GLY A 192 36.92 16.78 26.13
C GLY A 192 36.79 15.64 25.13
N PHE A 193 37.13 14.43 25.53
CA PHE A 193 36.67 13.23 24.84
C PHE A 193 35.15 13.21 24.97
N LYS A 194 34.43 13.52 23.89
CA LYS A 194 33.00 13.26 23.82
C LYS A 194 32.79 11.77 24.05
N LYS A 195 31.87 11.41 24.96
CA LYS A 195 31.56 10.02 25.27
C LYS A 195 30.91 9.38 24.04
N GLN A 196 31.57 8.39 23.44
CA GLN A 196 31.05 7.61 22.32
C GLN A 196 29.73 6.94 22.76
N VAL A 197 28.64 7.21 22.05
CA VAL A 197 27.29 6.73 22.39
C VAL A 197 27.03 5.37 21.76
N PHE A 198 27.56 5.17 20.55
CA PHE A 198 27.36 3.98 19.73
C PHE A 198 28.69 3.37 19.31
N GLU A 199 28.72 2.06 19.12
CA GLU A 199 29.91 1.37 18.63
C GLU A 199 30.17 1.66 17.14
N ALA A 200 31.43 1.69 16.74
CA ALA A 200 31.82 1.77 15.34
C ALA A 200 31.36 0.51 14.59
N TYR A 201 30.99 0.66 13.32
CA TYR A 201 30.66 -0.51 12.49
C TYR A 201 31.92 -1.30 12.13
N MET A 202 31.77 -2.62 12.01
CA MET A 202 32.82 -3.49 11.50
C MET A 202 33.11 -3.22 10.02
N SER A 203 34.30 -3.60 9.56
CA SER A 203 34.62 -3.55 8.13
C SER A 203 33.88 -4.63 7.36
N HIS A 204 33.59 -4.37 6.08
CA HIS A 204 32.92 -5.32 5.19
C HIS A 204 33.64 -6.68 5.12
N GLU A 205 34.97 -6.69 5.17
CA GLU A 205 35.78 -7.92 5.14
C GLU A 205 35.54 -8.80 6.37
N VAL A 206 35.57 -8.20 7.57
CA VAL A 206 35.32 -8.88 8.84
C VAL A 206 33.89 -9.44 8.85
N VAL A 207 32.92 -8.64 8.43
CA VAL A 207 31.52 -9.05 8.33
C VAL A 207 31.34 -10.22 7.37
N SER A 208 31.93 -10.14 6.17
CA SER A 208 31.83 -11.18 5.15
C SER A 208 32.42 -12.50 5.63
N GLN A 209 33.56 -12.45 6.31
CA GLN A 209 34.19 -13.65 6.88
C GLN A 209 33.40 -14.20 8.07
N GLY A 210 32.89 -13.35 8.95
CA GLY A 210 32.08 -13.75 10.10
C GLY A 210 30.76 -14.40 9.70
N LEU A 211 30.10 -13.90 8.65
CA LEU A 211 28.91 -14.52 8.06
C LEU A 211 29.24 -15.89 7.45
N LYS A 212 30.37 -16.03 6.75
CA LYS A 212 30.83 -17.32 6.19
C LYS A 212 31.13 -18.35 7.28
N ARG A 213 31.71 -17.92 8.41
CA ARG A 213 31.98 -18.78 9.58
C ARG A 213 30.73 -19.07 10.43
N GLY A 214 29.64 -18.33 10.23
CA GLY A 214 28.42 -18.45 11.02
C GLY A 214 28.50 -17.81 12.41
N GLU A 215 29.51 -16.96 12.66
CA GLU A 215 29.68 -16.20 13.91
C GLU A 215 28.74 -14.98 13.98
N LEU A 216 28.32 -14.50 12.80
CA LEU A 216 27.44 -13.36 12.63
C LEU A 216 26.13 -13.80 11.99
N LEU A 217 25.06 -13.07 12.30
CA LEU A 217 23.73 -13.32 11.74
C LEU A 217 23.25 -12.11 10.96
N GLN A 218 22.62 -12.33 9.81
CA GLN A 218 22.06 -11.29 8.96
C GLN A 218 20.54 -11.39 8.92
N GLY A 219 19.84 -10.26 9.00
CA GLY A 219 18.39 -10.22 8.84
C GLY A 219 17.82 -8.80 8.73
N PRO A 220 16.57 -8.66 8.24
CA PRO A 220 15.87 -7.39 8.25
C PRO A 220 15.48 -6.97 9.68
N LEU A 221 15.78 -5.73 10.04
CA LEU A 221 15.48 -5.16 11.35
C LEU A 221 14.03 -4.70 11.45
N ARG A 222 13.33 -5.07 12.53
CA ARG A 222 12.00 -4.57 12.86
C ARG A 222 12.04 -3.82 14.19
N ILE A 223 11.58 -2.58 14.21
CA ILE A 223 11.51 -1.76 15.42
C ILE A 223 10.06 -1.73 15.89
N ASN A 224 9.82 -1.97 17.17
CA ASN A 224 8.48 -1.93 17.73
C ASN A 224 7.94 -0.49 17.70
N PRO A 225 6.80 -0.23 17.03
CA PRO A 225 6.24 1.12 16.92
C PRO A 225 5.67 1.66 18.24
N LYS A 226 5.28 0.78 19.19
CA LYS A 226 4.77 1.19 20.52
C LYS A 226 5.90 1.48 21.51
N ASN A 227 7.02 0.77 21.37
CA ASN A 227 8.22 0.97 22.18
C ASN A 227 9.47 0.89 21.29
N TYR A 228 9.95 2.04 20.83
CA TYR A 228 11.09 2.11 19.90
C TYR A 228 12.40 1.57 20.48
N ASN A 229 12.50 1.32 21.79
CA ASN A 229 13.66 0.69 22.39
C ASN A 229 13.74 -0.81 22.07
N ASP A 230 12.60 -1.44 21.77
CA ASP A 230 12.55 -2.85 21.43
C ASP A 230 12.72 -3.02 19.92
N ALA A 231 13.73 -3.77 19.52
CA ALA A 231 13.93 -4.14 18.13
C ALA A 231 14.20 -5.64 17.98
N PHE A 232 13.92 -6.16 16.80
CA PHE A 232 13.91 -7.59 16.52
C PHE A 232 14.50 -7.87 15.15
N ILE A 233 15.22 -8.98 15.01
CA ILE A 233 15.55 -9.56 13.70
C ILE A 233 15.02 -11.00 13.64
N PRO A 234 14.55 -11.47 12.48
CA PRO A 234 14.13 -12.86 12.36
C PRO A 234 15.33 -13.80 12.51
N SER A 235 15.14 -14.92 13.21
CA SER A 235 16.17 -15.95 13.32
C SER A 235 16.27 -16.77 12.03
N PRO A 236 17.47 -17.27 11.67
CA PRO A 236 17.63 -18.11 10.46
C PRO A 236 16.85 -19.43 10.51
N ASP A 237 16.57 -19.94 11.71
CA ASP A 237 15.79 -21.17 11.91
C ASP A 237 14.27 -20.93 11.89
N GLY A 238 13.82 -19.66 11.80
CA GLY A 238 12.41 -19.29 11.79
C GLY A 238 11.68 -19.52 13.12
N MET A 239 12.39 -19.87 14.19
CA MET A 239 11.79 -20.25 15.45
C MET A 239 11.45 -19.05 16.33
N ARG A 240 12.41 -18.17 16.64
CA ARG A 240 12.16 -17.02 17.54
C ARG A 240 12.93 -15.82 17.03
N ASP A 241 12.24 -14.69 16.93
CA ASP A 241 12.93 -13.43 16.70
C ASP A 241 14.02 -13.18 17.74
N ILE A 242 15.15 -12.72 17.25
CA ILE A 242 16.27 -12.27 18.06
C ILE A 242 15.95 -10.86 18.54
N PHE A 243 15.92 -10.69 19.87
CA PHE A 243 15.66 -9.42 20.51
C PHE A 243 16.92 -8.56 20.63
N LEU A 244 16.79 -7.27 20.36
CA LEU A 244 17.81 -6.24 20.53
C LEU A 244 17.34 -5.23 21.59
N ASP A 245 18.09 -5.17 22.70
CA ASP A 245 17.75 -4.36 23.87
C ASP A 245 18.24 -2.91 23.75
N GLY A 246 17.36 -2.03 23.30
CA GLY A 246 17.58 -0.58 23.29
C GLY A 246 18.28 -0.04 22.04
N ILE A 247 18.31 1.30 21.96
CA ILE A 247 18.85 2.02 20.80
C ILE A 247 20.35 1.76 20.60
N VAL A 248 21.12 1.57 21.67
CA VAL A 248 22.57 1.34 21.58
C VAL A 248 22.87 0.01 20.87
N SER A 249 22.23 -1.09 21.27
CA SER A 249 22.36 -2.39 20.61
C SER A 249 21.81 -2.40 19.19
N ARG A 250 20.84 -1.53 18.88
CA ARG A 250 20.36 -1.31 17.50
C ARG A 250 21.40 -0.60 16.61
N ASN A 251 22.38 0.07 17.22
CA ASN A 251 23.51 0.73 16.58
C ASN A 251 23.13 1.52 15.31
N ARG A 252 22.35 2.59 15.48
CA ARG A 252 21.94 3.55 14.44
C ARG A 252 21.19 2.97 13.23
N ALA A 253 20.82 1.69 13.23
CA ALA A 253 19.99 1.09 12.20
C ALA A 253 18.53 1.53 12.32
N LEU A 254 17.85 1.61 11.18
CA LEU A 254 16.44 2.01 11.07
C LEU A 254 15.55 0.82 10.69
N ASN A 255 14.25 0.98 10.90
CA ASN A 255 13.28 -0.06 10.61
C ASN A 255 13.33 -0.47 9.13
N GLY A 256 13.42 -1.77 8.87
CA GLY A 256 13.49 -2.36 7.53
C GLY A 256 14.92 -2.57 7.01
N ASP A 257 15.94 -1.93 7.59
CA ASP A 257 17.33 -2.14 7.16
C ASP A 257 17.76 -3.60 7.30
N VAL A 258 18.58 -4.07 6.36
CA VAL A 258 19.22 -5.38 6.46
C VAL A 258 20.51 -5.22 7.26
N VAL A 259 20.54 -5.80 8.45
CA VAL A 259 21.62 -5.62 9.43
C VAL A 259 22.35 -6.92 9.69
N VAL A 260 23.58 -6.81 10.19
CA VAL A 260 24.36 -7.92 10.74
C VAL A 260 24.46 -7.72 12.24
N VAL A 261 24.19 -8.78 13.00
CA VAL A 261 24.31 -8.80 14.46
C VAL A 261 25.38 -9.77 14.93
N GLN A 262 25.96 -9.44 16.08
CA GLN A 262 26.90 -10.27 16.82
C GLN A 262 26.37 -10.51 18.24
N LEU A 263 26.60 -11.71 18.75
CA LEU A 263 26.36 -12.02 20.15
C LEU A 263 27.42 -11.34 21.02
N LEU A 264 26.98 -10.58 22.02
CA LEU A 264 27.88 -9.94 22.96
C LEU A 264 28.50 -10.98 23.91
N PRO A 265 29.72 -10.73 24.41
CA PRO A 265 30.32 -11.51 25.49
C PRO A 265 29.41 -11.57 26.71
N ARG A 266 29.46 -12.68 27.46
CA ARG A 266 28.56 -12.94 28.61
C ARG A 266 28.63 -11.86 29.68
N GLU A 267 29.78 -11.21 29.81
CA GLU A 267 30.04 -10.13 30.78
C GLU A 267 29.23 -8.87 30.49
N GLN A 268 28.74 -8.71 29.25
CA GLN A 268 27.96 -7.55 28.81
C GLN A 268 26.45 -7.81 28.82
N TRP A 269 26.02 -9.01 29.22
CA TRP A 269 24.61 -9.36 29.24
C TRP A 269 23.91 -8.65 30.40
N LYS A 270 22.87 -7.89 30.09
CA LYS A 270 21.99 -7.32 31.12
C LYS A 270 21.04 -8.39 31.66
N VAL A 271 21.01 -8.57 32.99
CA VAL A 271 20.01 -9.40 33.66
C VAL A 271 18.66 -8.69 33.58
N ARG A 272 17.72 -9.22 32.80
CA ARG A 272 16.31 -8.80 32.87
C ARG A 272 15.64 -9.51 34.04
N ALA A 273 15.06 -8.75 34.97
CA ALA A 273 14.07 -9.27 35.88
C ALA A 273 12.76 -9.47 35.09
N VAL A 274 12.52 -10.69 34.64
CA VAL A 274 11.20 -11.09 34.11
C VAL A 274 10.44 -11.71 35.27
N LEU A 275 9.22 -11.22 35.53
CA LEU A 275 8.27 -11.89 36.41
C LEU A 275 7.94 -13.26 35.80
N GLU A 276 8.31 -14.33 36.49
CA GLU A 276 8.15 -15.72 36.04
C GLU A 276 6.67 -16.09 35.85
N GLU A 277 6.33 -16.67 34.70
CA GLU A 277 5.32 -17.73 34.62
C GLU A 277 6.01 -18.97 34.04
N GLN A 278 6.09 -20.02 34.86
CA GLN A 278 6.79 -21.28 34.61
C GLN A 278 6.05 -22.13 33.57
N HIS A 279 6.75 -22.68 32.57
CA HIS A 279 6.47 -24.00 31.98
C HIS A 279 7.81 -24.66 31.62
N SER A 280 7.99 -25.89 32.07
CA SER A 280 9.04 -26.83 31.66
C SER A 280 8.55 -27.61 30.45
N ASP A 281 9.39 -27.75 29.42
CA ASP A 281 9.76 -29.07 28.89
C ASP A 281 10.84 -28.90 27.80
N GLY A 282 11.74 -29.88 27.75
CA GLY A 282 12.87 -29.92 26.83
C GLY A 282 12.49 -30.46 25.46
N ASP A 283 13.21 -30.01 24.43
CA ASP A 283 13.65 -30.85 23.31
C ASP A 283 14.62 -30.11 22.36
N ASP A 284 15.31 -30.93 21.57
CA ASP A 284 16.56 -30.76 20.80
C ASP A 284 16.76 -29.47 19.97
N LEU A 285 17.97 -28.91 20.08
CA LEU A 285 18.46 -27.76 19.28
C LEU A 285 19.21 -28.21 18.00
N PRO A 286 19.02 -27.53 16.85
CA PRO A 286 19.90 -27.66 15.70
C PRO A 286 21.29 -27.04 15.95
N ALA A 287 22.35 -27.71 15.46
CA ALA A 287 23.77 -27.42 15.72
C ALA A 287 24.27 -25.98 15.43
N ARG A 288 23.53 -25.15 14.68
CA ARG A 288 23.96 -23.78 14.32
C ARG A 288 23.60 -22.72 15.37
N VAL A 289 22.57 -22.94 16.19
CA VAL A 289 22.17 -22.02 17.29
C VAL A 289 22.96 -22.32 18.57
N ALA A 290 23.30 -23.60 18.79
CA ALA A 290 24.12 -24.05 19.92
C ALA A 290 25.56 -23.49 19.88
N ALA A 291 26.13 -23.29 18.68
CA ALA A 291 27.46 -22.69 18.51
C ALA A 291 27.58 -21.26 19.05
N LEU A 292 26.45 -20.56 19.20
CA LEU A 292 26.35 -19.21 19.77
C LEU A 292 25.89 -19.23 21.24
N GLY A 293 25.72 -20.38 21.90
CA GLY A 293 25.39 -20.43 23.33
C GLY A 293 24.05 -19.80 23.73
N LEU A 294 23.10 -19.70 22.79
CA LEU A 294 21.75 -19.17 23.02
C LEU A 294 20.83 -20.28 23.54
N GLY A 295 20.76 -20.43 24.86
CA GLY A 295 19.79 -21.31 25.52
C GLY A 295 18.37 -20.77 25.44
N ALA A 296 17.39 -21.66 25.27
CA ALA A 296 15.98 -21.33 25.07
C ALA A 296 15.18 -21.09 26.36
N THR A 297 15.80 -21.13 27.54
CA THR A 297 15.14 -21.02 28.84
C THR A 297 15.38 -19.64 29.47
N GLY A 298 14.33 -19.07 30.06
CA GLY A 298 14.17 -17.65 30.41
C GLY A 298 15.08 -17.05 31.50
N THR A 299 16.31 -17.52 31.67
CA THR A 299 17.27 -16.95 32.63
C THR A 299 18.62 -16.69 31.94
N GLY A 300 18.72 -15.54 31.29
CA GLY A 300 19.97 -15.05 30.67
C GLY A 300 20.15 -15.45 29.20
N GLY A 301 19.23 -15.04 28.33
CA GLY A 301 19.43 -15.11 26.88
C GLY A 301 20.50 -14.10 26.45
N GLY A 302 21.45 -14.53 25.62
CA GLY A 302 22.58 -13.70 25.25
C GLY A 302 22.20 -12.43 24.48
N GLN A 303 22.81 -11.32 24.85
CA GLN A 303 22.48 -10.02 24.30
C GLN A 303 23.15 -9.84 22.93
N LEU A 304 22.38 -9.46 21.91
CA LEU A 304 22.88 -9.24 20.55
C LEU A 304 22.95 -7.75 20.23
N GLN A 305 23.87 -7.38 19.34
CA GLN A 305 24.06 -6.02 18.88
C GLN A 305 24.31 -5.97 17.37
N VAL A 306 23.79 -4.92 16.73
CA VAL A 306 24.05 -4.60 15.33
C VAL A 306 25.49 -4.10 15.19
N VAL A 307 26.25 -4.78 14.33
CA VAL A 307 27.66 -4.49 14.04
C VAL A 307 27.89 -3.94 12.64
N TYR A 308 26.90 -4.09 11.74
CA TYR A 308 26.95 -3.58 10.38
C TYR A 308 25.56 -3.41 9.76
N ILE A 309 25.40 -2.48 8.81
CA ILE A 309 24.20 -2.36 7.97
C ILE A 309 24.59 -2.78 6.56
N VAL A 310 24.09 -3.94 6.10
CA VAL A 310 24.35 -4.49 4.77
C VAL A 310 23.63 -3.66 3.72
N GLU A 311 22.35 -3.40 3.96
CA GLU A 311 21.50 -2.70 3.00
C GLU A 311 20.58 -1.72 3.72
N ARG A 312 20.59 -0.49 3.20
CA ARG A 312 19.82 0.63 3.68
C ARG A 312 18.44 0.66 3.00
N LYS A 313 17.50 -0.15 3.48
CA LYS A 313 16.14 -0.25 2.91
C LYS A 313 15.21 0.90 3.33
N HIS A 314 15.39 1.45 4.53
CA HIS A 314 14.63 2.64 4.96
C HIS A 314 14.93 3.83 4.03
N SER A 315 13.93 4.63 3.65
CA SER A 315 14.08 5.76 2.69
C SER A 315 15.00 6.88 3.19
N ARG A 316 15.11 7.01 4.53
CA ARG A 316 15.77 8.11 5.26
C ARG A 316 15.08 9.46 5.06
N ALA A 317 13.97 9.51 4.34
CA ALA A 317 13.08 10.65 4.28
C ALA A 317 11.95 10.43 5.28
N VAL A 318 11.67 11.43 6.12
CA VAL A 318 10.69 11.29 7.20
C VAL A 318 9.87 12.57 7.35
N THR A 319 8.58 12.38 7.63
CA THR A 319 7.64 13.45 7.90
C THR A 319 7.66 13.81 9.38
N GLY A 320 7.59 15.09 9.71
CA GLY A 320 7.66 15.54 11.10
C GLY A 320 7.60 17.05 11.28
N PHE A 321 7.87 17.47 12.52
CA PHE A 321 7.72 18.85 12.99
C PHE A 321 9.08 19.44 13.39
N LEU A 322 9.28 20.72 13.12
CA LEU A 322 10.43 21.48 13.60
C LEU A 322 10.15 22.09 14.98
N LYS A 323 11.14 22.01 15.87
CA LYS A 323 11.15 22.73 17.15
C LYS A 323 12.46 23.50 17.30
N LEU A 324 12.34 24.80 17.48
CA LEU A 324 13.49 25.66 17.77
C LEU A 324 14.07 25.29 19.14
N LEU A 325 15.38 25.15 19.21
CA LEU A 325 16.13 25.05 20.45
C LEU A 325 16.93 26.34 20.60
N PRO A 326 16.66 27.17 21.63
CA PRO A 326 17.44 28.38 21.87
C PRO A 326 18.92 28.07 22.00
N ASP A 327 19.77 28.98 21.52
CA ASP A 327 21.23 28.96 21.67
C ASP A 327 21.99 27.84 20.94
N LEU A 328 21.29 27.02 20.13
CA LEU A 328 21.91 25.99 19.30
C LEU A 328 21.88 26.37 17.81
N PRO A 329 22.91 26.01 17.03
CA PRO A 329 22.96 26.32 15.59
C PRO A 329 22.05 25.42 14.73
N PHE A 330 21.20 24.61 15.36
CA PHE A 330 20.30 23.66 14.72
C PHE A 330 18.93 23.64 15.40
N ALA A 331 17.90 23.34 14.63
CA ALA A 331 16.57 23.00 15.12
C ALA A 331 16.46 21.49 15.38
N LYS A 332 15.54 21.11 16.28
CA LYS A 332 15.19 19.71 16.51
C LYS A 332 14.01 19.34 15.63
N PHE A 333 14.22 18.45 14.68
CA PHE A 333 13.16 17.80 13.93
C PHE A 333 12.66 16.57 14.67
N SER A 334 11.34 16.45 14.77
CA SER A 334 10.65 15.36 15.45
C SER A 334 9.80 14.58 14.45
N PRO A 335 10.27 13.40 13.98
CA PRO A 335 9.48 12.56 13.09
C PRO A 335 8.16 12.12 13.73
N VAL A 336 7.14 11.96 12.88
CA VAL A 336 5.85 11.36 13.23
C VAL A 336 6.03 9.87 13.54
N ASP A 337 6.85 9.16 12.76
CA ASP A 337 7.23 7.79 13.08
C ASP A 337 8.20 7.75 14.27
N HIS A 338 7.73 7.25 15.41
CA HIS A 338 8.50 7.11 16.64
C HIS A 338 9.67 6.12 16.54
N ARG A 339 9.70 5.26 15.51
CA ARG A 339 10.82 4.34 15.27
C ARG A 339 12.06 5.07 14.76
N VAL A 340 11.88 6.28 14.23
CA VAL A 340 12.95 7.14 13.70
C VAL A 340 13.48 8.05 14.82
N PRO A 341 14.82 8.21 14.94
CA PRO A 341 15.39 9.13 15.92
C PRO A 341 14.99 10.59 15.65
N ARG A 342 15.14 11.44 16.66
CA ARG A 342 15.13 12.89 16.44
C ARG A 342 16.33 13.31 15.60
N ILE A 343 16.17 14.36 14.81
CA ILE A 343 17.15 14.80 13.82
C ILE A 343 17.51 16.26 14.11
N ASN A 344 18.81 16.57 14.13
CA ASN A 344 19.32 17.92 14.17
C ASN A 344 19.34 18.47 12.74
N VAL A 345 18.61 19.56 12.51
CA VAL A 345 18.51 20.24 11.21
C VAL A 345 19.20 21.60 11.32
N PRO A 346 20.18 21.93 10.47
CA PRO A 346 20.80 23.25 10.49
C PRO A 346 19.78 24.39 10.41
N LEU A 347 19.95 25.45 11.20
CA LEU A 347 19.03 26.60 11.13
C LEU A 347 19.05 27.27 9.75
N ALA A 348 20.14 27.14 9.00
CA ALA A 348 20.26 27.63 7.63
C ALA A 348 19.31 26.89 6.64
N ASP A 349 18.91 25.67 6.95
CA ASP A 349 17.99 24.86 6.13
C ASP A 349 16.52 25.10 6.52
N CYS A 350 16.26 25.78 7.64
CA CYS A 350 14.92 26.08 8.12
C CYS A 350 14.32 27.29 7.36
N PRO A 351 12.98 27.45 7.34
CA PRO A 351 12.35 28.65 6.80
C PRO A 351 12.96 29.94 7.39
N PRO A 352 13.21 31.00 6.58
CA PRO A 352 13.94 32.19 7.04
C PRO A 352 13.35 32.85 8.29
N ASP A 353 12.03 32.82 8.45
CA ASP A 353 11.29 33.41 9.56
C ASP A 353 11.05 32.42 10.73
N PHE A 354 11.41 31.14 10.59
CA PHE A 354 11.25 30.12 11.64
C PHE A 354 11.93 30.52 12.95
N SER A 355 13.14 31.09 12.89
CA SER A 355 13.87 31.51 14.09
C SER A 355 13.17 32.65 14.83
N SER A 356 12.45 33.51 14.12
CA SER A 356 11.71 34.64 14.68
C SER A 356 10.31 34.28 15.16
N ARG A 357 9.65 33.34 14.46
CA ARG A 357 8.25 32.94 14.71
C ARG A 357 8.11 31.41 14.68
N PRO A 358 8.77 30.67 15.59
CA PRO A 358 8.72 29.21 15.57
C PRO A 358 7.33 28.65 15.85
N ALA A 359 6.46 29.41 16.52
CA ALA A 359 5.09 29.02 16.84
C ALA A 359 4.20 28.89 15.59
N ASP A 360 4.43 29.69 14.54
CA ASP A 360 3.67 29.64 13.28
C ASP A 360 3.85 28.29 12.56
N TYR A 361 4.93 27.57 12.90
CA TYR A 361 5.27 26.27 12.32
C TYR A 361 4.95 25.07 13.22
N ALA A 362 4.34 25.29 14.38
CA ALA A 362 4.09 24.23 15.36
C ALA A 362 3.24 23.07 14.79
N ASN A 363 2.34 23.39 13.85
CA ASN A 363 1.45 22.43 13.19
C ASN A 363 1.81 22.22 11.70
N ILE A 364 2.95 22.73 11.23
CA ILE A 364 3.39 22.53 9.85
C ILE A 364 4.21 21.24 9.74
N LEU A 365 3.81 20.39 8.80
CA LEU A 365 4.55 19.22 8.39
C LEU A 365 5.67 19.56 7.43
N PHE A 366 6.80 18.90 7.67
CA PHE A 366 7.99 19.01 6.85
C PHE A 366 8.53 17.62 6.53
N ILE A 367 9.27 17.52 5.43
CA ILE A 367 10.13 16.37 5.13
C ILE A 367 11.55 16.71 5.51
N CYS A 368 12.17 15.83 6.31
CA CYS A 368 13.59 15.85 6.59
C CYS A 368 14.24 14.60 6.00
N ARG A 369 15.45 14.75 5.43
CA ARG A 369 16.28 13.62 5.01
C ARG A 369 17.45 13.43 5.98
N ILE A 370 17.58 12.23 6.53
CA ILE A 370 18.72 11.87 7.37
C ILE A 370 19.97 11.75 6.49
N THR A 371 20.98 12.58 6.75
CA THR A 371 22.24 12.60 6.01
C THR A 371 23.31 11.75 6.67
N SER A 372 23.38 11.81 8.00
CA SER A 372 24.42 11.17 8.81
C SER A 372 23.88 10.85 10.21
N TRP A 373 24.49 9.86 10.86
CA TRP A 373 24.30 9.63 12.28
C TRP A 373 25.64 9.25 12.90
N ALA A 374 26.28 10.24 13.53
CA ALA A 374 27.60 10.06 14.14
C ALA A 374 27.54 9.17 15.39
N GLU A 375 28.63 8.50 15.69
CA GLU A 375 28.74 7.57 16.82
C GLU A 375 28.74 8.24 18.20
N ASP A 376 29.10 9.52 18.26
CA ASP A 376 29.14 10.35 19.47
C ASP A 376 27.82 11.12 19.68
N SER A 377 26.82 10.94 18.81
CA SER A 377 25.56 11.70 18.85
C SER A 377 24.34 10.82 19.06
N SER A 378 23.51 11.15 20.06
CA SER A 378 22.22 10.47 20.28
C SER A 378 21.16 10.83 19.23
N PHE A 379 21.34 11.92 18.49
CA PHE A 379 20.44 12.36 17.42
C PHE A 379 21.13 12.22 16.06
N ALA A 380 20.32 11.93 15.04
CA ALA A 380 20.78 11.95 13.68
C ALA A 380 20.98 13.40 13.19
N GLU A 381 21.72 13.57 12.11
CA GLU A 381 21.82 14.82 11.37
C GLU A 381 21.06 14.69 10.07
N GLY A 382 20.47 15.80 9.62
CA GLY A 382 19.73 15.81 8.38
C GLY A 382 19.49 17.21 7.85
N CYS A 383 18.97 17.27 6.64
CA CYS A 383 18.56 18.50 5.99
C CYS A 383 17.04 18.53 5.77
N LEU A 384 16.48 19.72 5.81
CA LEU A 384 15.08 19.94 5.46
C LEU A 384 14.93 19.82 3.94
N ALA A 385 14.08 18.92 3.47
CA ALA A 385 13.88 18.70 2.04
C ALA A 385 12.71 19.53 1.49
N LYS A 386 11.60 19.60 2.23
CA LYS A 386 10.37 20.27 1.77
C LYS A 386 9.48 20.67 2.95
N THR A 387 8.79 21.80 2.81
CA THR A 387 7.61 22.16 3.62
C THR A 387 6.36 21.60 2.93
N LEU A 388 5.57 20.79 3.63
CA LEU A 388 4.39 20.14 3.06
C LEU A 388 3.14 21.00 3.23
N GLY A 389 2.82 21.36 4.47
CA GLY A 389 1.58 22.10 4.81
C GLY A 389 1.12 21.81 6.23
N GLN A 390 -0.13 22.15 6.54
CA GLN A 390 -0.71 21.91 7.87
C GLN A 390 -0.90 20.41 8.13
N ALA A 391 -0.60 19.97 9.35
CA ALA A 391 -0.86 18.61 9.80
C ALA A 391 -2.37 18.32 9.85
N GLY A 392 -2.75 17.14 9.40
CA GLY A 392 -4.16 16.74 9.29
C GLY A 392 -4.90 17.23 8.05
N GLU A 393 -4.22 17.89 7.12
CA GLU A 393 -4.72 18.17 5.77
C GLU A 393 -4.38 17.03 4.81
N ILE A 394 -5.29 16.71 3.90
CA ILE A 394 -5.20 15.50 3.06
C ILE A 394 -3.99 15.53 2.11
N GLU A 395 -3.77 16.61 1.35
CA GLU A 395 -2.65 16.67 0.40
C GLU A 395 -1.27 16.68 1.09
N PRO A 396 -1.00 17.50 2.12
CA PRO A 396 0.28 17.46 2.84
C PRO A 396 0.60 16.09 3.43
N GLU A 397 -0.37 15.44 4.05
CA GLU A 397 -0.19 14.10 4.65
C GLU A 397 0.02 13.04 3.55
N THR A 398 -0.72 13.13 2.45
CA THR A 398 -0.57 12.25 1.29
C THR A 398 0.84 12.35 0.69
N GLU A 399 1.34 13.57 0.46
CA GLU A 399 2.70 13.78 -0.02
C GLU A 399 3.73 13.26 0.98
N GLY A 400 3.49 13.48 2.27
CA GLY A 400 4.33 12.96 3.36
C GLY A 400 4.47 11.43 3.34
N ILE A 401 3.33 10.74 3.23
CA ILE A 401 3.28 9.27 3.15
C ILE A 401 4.04 8.76 1.92
N LEU A 402 3.83 9.37 0.75
CA LEU A 402 4.49 8.97 -0.49
C LEU A 402 6.01 9.11 -0.40
N MET A 403 6.51 10.23 0.15
CA MET A 403 7.95 10.47 0.30
C MET A 403 8.60 9.54 1.35
N GLU A 404 7.93 9.28 2.47
CA GLU A 404 8.45 8.42 3.54
C GLU A 404 8.67 6.98 3.05
N TYR A 405 7.82 6.51 2.14
CA TYR A 405 7.89 5.17 1.55
C TYR A 405 8.58 5.14 0.18
N ASP A 406 9.28 6.22 -0.19
CA ASP A 406 10.05 6.34 -1.42
C ASP A 406 9.21 6.02 -2.67
N VAL A 407 7.93 6.43 -2.67
CA VAL A 407 7.06 6.32 -3.85
C VAL A 407 7.33 7.48 -4.78
N ASP A 408 7.85 7.17 -5.96
CA ASP A 408 8.02 8.17 -7.02
C ASP A 408 6.64 8.54 -7.61
N PHE A 409 6.17 9.74 -7.27
CA PHE A 409 4.95 10.34 -7.80
C PHE A 409 5.24 11.51 -8.75
N SER A 410 6.48 11.64 -9.23
CA SER A 410 6.83 12.67 -10.21
C SER A 410 6.21 12.38 -11.58
N GLU A 411 6.06 13.43 -12.38
CA GLU A 411 5.69 13.30 -13.79
C GLU A 411 6.76 12.53 -14.57
N PHE A 412 6.31 11.80 -15.60
CA PHE A 412 7.22 11.03 -16.43
C PHE A 412 8.15 11.97 -17.22
N PRO A 413 9.48 11.78 -17.16
CA PRO A 413 10.43 12.58 -17.93
C PRO A 413 10.20 12.46 -19.44
N ALA A 414 10.59 13.48 -20.21
CA ALA A 414 10.44 13.48 -21.68
C ALA A 414 11.06 12.24 -22.34
N VAL A 415 12.25 11.80 -21.90
CA VAL A 415 12.91 10.58 -22.41
C VAL A 415 12.07 9.30 -22.25
N VAL A 416 11.18 9.25 -21.25
CA VAL A 416 10.22 8.16 -21.08
C VAL A 416 9.04 8.32 -22.03
N LEU A 417 8.53 9.55 -22.16
CA LEU A 417 7.39 9.85 -23.04
C LEU A 417 7.76 9.67 -24.52
N ASP A 418 9.01 9.91 -24.91
CA ASP A 418 9.53 9.69 -26.26
C ASP A 418 9.54 8.20 -26.66
N CYS A 419 9.41 7.28 -25.70
CA CYS A 419 9.25 5.84 -25.96
C CYS A 419 7.81 5.45 -26.32
N LEU A 420 6.85 6.37 -26.20
CA LEU A 420 5.43 6.11 -26.49
C LEU A 420 5.16 6.18 -28.00
N PRO A 421 4.13 5.47 -28.50
CA PRO A 421 3.71 5.60 -29.89
C PRO A 421 3.38 7.06 -30.25
N THR A 422 3.97 7.55 -31.33
CA THR A 422 3.77 8.95 -31.81
C THR A 422 2.52 9.11 -32.67
N ASP A 423 2.10 8.04 -33.35
CA ASP A 423 0.96 8.05 -34.27
C ASP A 423 -0.35 7.91 -33.47
N LEU A 424 -0.94 9.05 -33.09
CA LEU A 424 -2.19 9.14 -32.35
C LEU A 424 -3.33 9.70 -33.22
N PRO A 425 -4.55 9.13 -33.19
CA PRO A 425 -4.96 7.98 -32.38
C PRO A 425 -4.33 6.67 -32.88
N TRP A 426 -3.78 5.90 -31.95
CA TRP A 426 -3.11 4.63 -32.27
C TRP A 426 -4.13 3.56 -32.64
N SER A 427 -3.83 2.80 -33.70
CA SER A 427 -4.62 1.65 -34.14
C SER A 427 -3.73 0.42 -34.28
N VAL A 428 -4.30 -0.78 -34.13
CA VAL A 428 -3.58 -2.04 -34.30
C VAL A 428 -2.95 -2.11 -35.70
N PRO A 429 -1.62 -2.26 -35.81
CA PRO A 429 -0.97 -2.35 -37.12
C PRO A 429 -1.43 -3.59 -37.91
N PRO A 430 -1.63 -3.50 -39.24
CA PRO A 430 -2.04 -4.65 -40.05
C PRO A 430 -1.09 -5.86 -39.98
N ALA A 431 0.20 -5.62 -39.76
CA ALA A 431 1.20 -6.68 -39.57
C ALA A 431 0.93 -7.52 -38.30
N GLU A 432 0.41 -6.90 -37.23
CA GLU A 432 0.06 -7.62 -36.01
C GLU A 432 -1.18 -8.50 -36.19
N LEU A 433 -2.14 -8.10 -37.05
CA LEU A 433 -3.32 -8.92 -37.38
C LEU A 433 -2.94 -10.24 -38.06
N GLY A 434 -1.85 -10.28 -38.83
CA GLY A 434 -1.36 -11.51 -39.47
C GLY A 434 -0.55 -12.42 -38.54
N ARG A 435 0.06 -11.88 -37.48
CA ARG A 435 0.94 -12.61 -36.55
C ARG A 435 0.20 -13.13 -35.31
N ARG A 436 -0.93 -12.51 -34.97
CA ARG A 436 -1.71 -12.77 -33.76
C ARG A 436 -2.97 -13.53 -34.10
N LYS A 437 -3.48 -14.29 -33.13
CA LYS A 437 -4.81 -14.90 -33.26
C LYS A 437 -5.87 -13.81 -33.25
N ASP A 438 -6.66 -13.71 -34.31
CA ASP A 438 -7.78 -12.77 -34.38
C ASP A 438 -8.97 -13.34 -33.59
N LEU A 439 -9.40 -12.61 -32.56
CA LEU A 439 -10.52 -12.93 -31.68
C LEU A 439 -11.51 -11.76 -31.62
N ARG A 440 -11.46 -10.81 -32.57
CA ARG A 440 -12.30 -9.59 -32.57
C ARG A 440 -13.79 -9.84 -32.80
N GLU A 441 -14.15 -11.01 -33.30
CA GLU A 441 -15.54 -11.45 -33.52
C GLU A 441 -16.09 -12.31 -32.39
N GLU A 442 -15.28 -12.64 -31.38
CA GLU A 442 -15.71 -13.42 -30.22
C GLU A 442 -16.36 -12.50 -29.16
N CYS A 443 -17.36 -13.02 -28.43
CA CYS A 443 -18.00 -12.28 -27.33
C CYS A 443 -17.06 -12.20 -26.11
N ILE A 444 -16.29 -11.11 -26.07
CA ILE A 444 -15.30 -10.81 -25.03
C ILE A 444 -15.75 -9.56 -24.28
N PHE A 445 -15.67 -9.56 -22.94
CA PHE A 445 -16.05 -8.43 -22.10
C PHE A 445 -15.14 -8.31 -20.88
N THR A 446 -15.14 -7.15 -20.22
CA THR A 446 -14.41 -6.95 -18.95
C THR A 446 -15.39 -6.87 -17.78
N ILE A 447 -14.93 -7.23 -16.57
CA ILE A 447 -15.70 -7.10 -15.32
C ILE A 447 -14.78 -6.50 -14.26
N ASP A 448 -14.99 -5.22 -13.96
CA ASP A 448 -14.09 -4.41 -13.14
C ASP A 448 -14.84 -3.59 -12.09
N PRO A 449 -14.16 -2.91 -11.16
CA PRO A 449 -14.77 -1.81 -10.43
C PRO A 449 -15.35 -0.75 -11.39
N ALA A 450 -16.47 -0.14 -11.03
CA ALA A 450 -17.13 0.86 -11.89
C ALA A 450 -16.19 2.04 -12.23
N THR A 451 -15.29 2.38 -11.30
CA THR A 451 -14.31 3.46 -11.40
C THR A 451 -13.02 3.08 -12.13
N ALA A 452 -12.83 1.80 -12.49
CA ALA A 452 -11.62 1.32 -13.14
C ALA A 452 -11.37 2.01 -14.48
N ARG A 453 -10.10 2.31 -14.75
CA ARG A 453 -9.64 2.98 -16.00
C ARG A 453 -8.61 2.14 -16.75
N ASP A 454 -7.83 1.38 -16.00
CA ASP A 454 -6.76 0.47 -16.39
C ASP A 454 -7.29 -0.97 -16.39
N LEU A 455 -8.00 -1.36 -17.46
CA LEU A 455 -8.61 -2.68 -17.59
C LEU A 455 -7.54 -3.66 -18.11
N ASP A 456 -6.96 -4.45 -17.21
CA ASP A 456 -5.90 -5.42 -17.52
C ASP A 456 -6.45 -6.70 -18.17
N ASP A 457 -7.65 -7.14 -17.78
CA ASP A 457 -8.21 -8.44 -18.12
C ASP A 457 -9.60 -8.38 -18.78
N ALA A 458 -9.82 -9.30 -19.71
CA ALA A 458 -11.11 -9.56 -20.32
C ALA A 458 -11.38 -11.08 -20.35
N LEU A 459 -12.65 -11.44 -20.36
CA LEU A 459 -13.14 -12.81 -20.29
C LEU A 459 -14.02 -13.12 -21.50
N SER A 460 -14.00 -14.38 -21.93
CA SER A 460 -14.96 -14.96 -22.86
C SER A 460 -15.37 -16.37 -22.42
N CYS A 461 -16.58 -16.77 -22.78
CA CYS A 461 -17.07 -18.12 -22.53
C CYS A 461 -18.12 -18.54 -23.56
N LYS A 462 -17.78 -19.55 -24.36
CA LYS A 462 -18.69 -20.17 -25.33
C LYS A 462 -18.86 -21.66 -25.05
N GLN A 463 -20.09 -22.13 -25.20
CA GLN A 463 -20.38 -23.57 -25.10
C GLN A 463 -20.05 -24.24 -26.45
N LEU A 464 -19.38 -25.37 -26.37
CA LEU A 464 -19.03 -26.21 -27.51
C LEU A 464 -20.14 -27.25 -27.77
N ALA A 465 -20.15 -27.82 -28.97
CA ALA A 465 -21.17 -28.77 -29.40
C ALA A 465 -21.20 -30.08 -28.56
N ASP A 466 -20.09 -30.42 -27.92
CA ASP A 466 -19.93 -31.58 -27.04
C ASP A 466 -20.36 -31.30 -25.59
N GLY A 467 -20.85 -30.09 -25.30
CA GLY A 467 -21.28 -29.65 -23.96
C GLY A 467 -20.16 -29.09 -23.10
N ASN A 468 -18.90 -29.13 -23.56
CA ASN A 468 -17.78 -28.45 -22.88
C ASN A 468 -17.84 -26.93 -23.10
N SER A 469 -17.04 -26.18 -22.37
CA SER A 469 -16.94 -24.72 -22.54
C SER A 469 -15.53 -24.33 -22.98
N GLU A 470 -15.42 -23.51 -24.02
CA GLU A 470 -14.18 -22.78 -24.31
C GLU A 470 -14.20 -21.47 -23.52
N VAL A 471 -13.20 -21.29 -22.66
CA VAL A 471 -13.04 -20.11 -21.80
C VAL A 471 -11.75 -19.41 -22.14
N GLY A 472 -11.82 -18.10 -22.37
CA GLY A 472 -10.66 -17.25 -22.63
C GLY A 472 -10.42 -16.25 -21.51
N VAL A 473 -9.17 -16.13 -21.09
CA VAL A 473 -8.66 -14.99 -20.30
C VAL A 473 -7.70 -14.21 -21.20
N HIS A 474 -8.04 -12.96 -21.47
CA HIS A 474 -7.31 -12.10 -22.41
C HIS A 474 -6.69 -10.94 -21.63
N ILE A 475 -5.36 -10.91 -21.54
CA ILE A 475 -4.64 -9.91 -20.75
C ILE A 475 -4.02 -8.85 -21.67
N ALA A 476 -4.08 -7.58 -21.29
CA ALA A 476 -3.45 -6.48 -22.03
C ALA A 476 -1.98 -6.79 -22.38
N ASP A 477 -1.61 -6.67 -23.67
CA ASP A 477 -0.23 -6.95 -24.10
C ASP A 477 0.68 -5.73 -23.94
N VAL A 478 0.97 -5.38 -22.68
CA VAL A 478 1.87 -4.27 -22.33
C VAL A 478 3.30 -4.53 -22.83
N SER A 479 3.69 -5.80 -22.96
CA SER A 479 5.02 -6.19 -23.47
C SER A 479 5.26 -5.79 -24.93
N TYR A 480 4.21 -5.47 -25.68
CA TYR A 480 4.32 -4.88 -27.01
C TYR A 480 4.74 -3.40 -26.97
N PHE A 481 4.25 -2.64 -25.99
CA PHE A 481 4.50 -1.19 -25.88
C PHE A 481 5.73 -0.85 -25.04
N VAL A 482 6.11 -1.73 -24.11
CA VAL A 482 7.24 -1.53 -23.20
C VAL A 482 8.39 -2.45 -23.60
N GLU A 483 9.25 -1.95 -24.49
CA GLU A 483 10.44 -2.65 -24.95
C GLU A 483 11.48 -2.79 -23.82
N GLU A 484 12.04 -3.99 -23.68
CA GLU A 484 13.03 -4.28 -22.63
C GLU A 484 14.29 -3.42 -22.77
N GLY A 485 14.73 -2.83 -21.65
CA GLY A 485 15.96 -2.05 -21.58
C GLY A 485 15.86 -0.57 -22.00
N ASN A 486 14.71 -0.11 -22.48
CA ASN A 486 14.53 1.32 -22.80
C ASN A 486 14.20 2.16 -21.54
N ALA A 487 14.07 3.49 -21.70
CA ALA A 487 13.81 4.39 -20.58
C ALA A 487 12.46 4.14 -19.90
N LEU A 488 11.43 3.75 -20.66
CA LEU A 488 10.10 3.41 -20.14
C LEU A 488 10.13 2.11 -19.32
N ASP A 489 10.86 1.10 -19.76
CA ASP A 489 11.07 -0.13 -19.01
C ASP A 489 11.87 0.12 -17.73
N ALA A 490 12.91 0.95 -17.78
CA ALA A 490 13.70 1.31 -16.62
C ALA A 490 12.85 1.97 -15.52
N ILE A 491 11.99 2.93 -15.86
CA ILE A 491 11.11 3.58 -14.87
C ILE A 491 9.98 2.65 -14.40
N ALA A 492 9.44 1.80 -15.29
CA ALA A 492 8.45 0.80 -14.92
C ALA A 492 9.03 -0.22 -13.93
N SER A 493 10.27 -0.66 -14.16
CA SER A 493 11.04 -1.53 -13.26
C SER A 493 11.31 -0.85 -11.92
N GLN A 494 11.72 0.42 -11.94
CA GLN A 494 11.97 1.21 -10.73
C GLN A 494 10.71 1.38 -9.89
N ARG A 495 9.57 1.76 -10.50
CA ARG A 495 8.29 1.90 -9.80
C ARG A 495 7.74 0.54 -9.36
N ALA A 496 7.93 -0.50 -10.17
CA ALA A 496 7.55 -1.90 -10.02
C ALA A 496 6.04 -2.21 -9.86
N THR A 497 5.25 -1.29 -9.30
CA THR A 497 3.80 -1.44 -9.16
C THR A 497 3.13 -0.06 -9.04
N SER A 498 1.92 0.08 -9.58
CA SER A 498 1.08 1.25 -9.33
C SER A 498 0.67 1.31 -7.85
N VAL A 499 0.55 2.52 -7.29
CA VAL A 499 0.15 2.74 -5.89
C VAL A 499 -1.23 3.39 -5.87
N TYR A 500 -2.23 2.66 -5.39
CA TYR A 500 -3.61 3.15 -5.27
C TYR A 500 -3.82 3.77 -3.88
N MET A 501 -4.05 5.08 -3.82
CA MET A 501 -4.46 5.81 -2.62
C MET A 501 -5.97 6.01 -2.64
N VAL A 502 -6.56 6.59 -1.60
CA VAL A 502 -8.02 6.78 -1.53
C VAL A 502 -8.53 7.79 -2.58
N GLN A 503 -7.77 8.84 -2.90
CA GLN A 503 -8.21 9.89 -3.83
C GLN A 503 -7.50 9.87 -5.19
N LYS A 504 -6.37 9.16 -5.30
CA LYS A 504 -5.55 9.14 -6.52
C LYS A 504 -4.79 7.84 -6.70
N VAL A 505 -4.30 7.63 -7.92
CA VAL A 505 -3.40 6.52 -8.27
C VAL A 505 -2.09 7.10 -8.76
N VAL A 506 -0.97 6.61 -8.22
CA VAL A 506 0.37 6.85 -8.78
C VAL A 506 0.67 5.72 -9.75
N PRO A 507 0.64 5.97 -11.08
CA PRO A 507 0.72 4.89 -12.05
C PRO A 507 2.16 4.43 -12.27
N MET A 508 2.32 3.14 -12.56
CA MET A 508 3.61 2.54 -12.96
C MET A 508 4.04 3.00 -14.36
N LEU A 509 3.08 3.14 -15.28
CA LEU A 509 3.29 3.53 -16.67
C LEU A 509 2.60 4.88 -16.97
N PRO A 510 2.97 5.58 -18.06
CA PRO A 510 2.28 6.79 -18.49
C PRO A 510 0.78 6.56 -18.71
N ARG A 511 -0.04 7.57 -18.38
CA ARG A 511 -1.51 7.47 -18.47
C ARG A 511 -2.01 7.10 -19.87
N LEU A 512 -1.30 7.52 -20.92
CA LEU A 512 -1.59 7.11 -22.30
C LEU A 512 -1.56 5.59 -22.48
N LEU A 513 -0.62 4.87 -21.85
CA LEU A 513 -0.62 3.41 -21.88
C LEU A 513 -1.67 2.83 -20.94
N CYS A 514 -1.74 3.32 -19.70
CA CYS A 514 -2.62 2.77 -18.67
C CYS A 514 -4.10 2.87 -19.01
N GLU A 515 -4.56 4.03 -19.48
CA GLU A 515 -5.99 4.34 -19.61
C GLU A 515 -6.48 4.22 -21.06
N GLU A 516 -5.59 4.34 -22.04
CA GLU A 516 -5.95 4.37 -23.47
C GLU A 516 -5.41 3.17 -24.23
N LEU A 517 -4.09 3.05 -24.42
CA LEU A 517 -3.52 2.11 -25.41
C LEU A 517 -3.57 0.64 -24.99
N CYS A 518 -3.18 0.34 -23.75
CA CYS A 518 -3.14 -1.02 -23.22
C CYS A 518 -4.50 -1.44 -22.63
N SER A 519 -5.23 -0.50 -22.02
CA SER A 519 -6.52 -0.76 -21.38
C SER A 519 -7.49 -1.42 -22.36
N LEU A 520 -8.13 -2.50 -21.93
CA LEU A 520 -9.08 -3.29 -22.71
C LEU A 520 -10.45 -2.60 -22.84
N ASN A 521 -10.42 -1.30 -23.14
CA ASN A 521 -11.59 -0.44 -23.33
C ASN A 521 -12.56 -1.07 -24.35
N PRO A 522 -13.88 -0.97 -24.09
CA PRO A 522 -14.88 -1.58 -24.96
C PRO A 522 -14.90 -0.89 -26.32
N LEU A 523 -15.41 -1.60 -27.32
CA LEU A 523 -15.61 -1.11 -28.68
C LEU A 523 -14.33 -0.61 -29.36
N THR A 524 -13.17 -1.11 -28.94
CA THR A 524 -11.87 -0.77 -29.52
C THR A 524 -11.03 -2.03 -29.70
N GLU A 525 -10.27 -2.09 -30.78
CA GLU A 525 -9.34 -3.21 -31.02
C GLU A 525 -8.12 -3.08 -30.10
N ARG A 526 -7.78 -4.18 -29.43
CA ARG A 526 -6.68 -4.20 -28.44
C ARG A 526 -5.81 -5.44 -28.61
N LEU A 527 -4.50 -5.24 -28.43
CA LEU A 527 -3.53 -6.31 -28.40
C LEU A 527 -3.56 -6.99 -27.03
N THR A 528 -3.61 -8.32 -27.04
CA THR A 528 -3.67 -9.13 -25.82
C THR A 528 -2.72 -10.31 -25.87
N PHE A 529 -2.38 -10.81 -24.69
CA PHE A 529 -1.82 -12.13 -24.47
C PHE A 529 -2.91 -12.99 -23.84
N SER A 530 -3.37 -13.99 -24.58
CA SER A 530 -4.51 -14.83 -24.19
C SER A 530 -4.08 -16.19 -23.69
N VAL A 531 -4.84 -16.67 -22.71
CA VAL A 531 -4.88 -18.08 -22.30
C VAL A 531 -6.29 -18.59 -22.58
N VAL A 532 -6.40 -19.67 -23.34
CA VAL A 532 -7.69 -20.27 -23.72
C VAL A 532 -7.70 -21.73 -23.32
N TRP A 533 -8.76 -22.14 -22.62
CA TRP A 533 -8.96 -23.52 -22.22
C TRP A 533 -10.24 -24.08 -22.81
N THR A 534 -10.24 -25.40 -23.06
CA THR A 534 -11.49 -26.16 -23.07
C THR A 534 -11.70 -26.78 -21.70
N LEU A 535 -12.79 -26.42 -21.03
CA LEU A 535 -13.16 -26.90 -19.71
C LEU A 535 -14.36 -27.84 -19.79
N SER A 536 -14.33 -28.93 -19.03
CA SER A 536 -15.52 -29.74 -18.80
C SER A 536 -16.56 -28.97 -17.96
N PRO A 537 -17.83 -29.41 -17.90
CA PRO A 537 -18.83 -28.80 -17.03
C PRO A 537 -18.45 -28.79 -15.53
N GLN A 538 -17.53 -29.67 -15.12
CA GLN A 538 -16.98 -29.73 -13.77
C GLN A 538 -15.76 -28.81 -13.60
N GLY A 539 -15.38 -28.00 -14.59
CA GLY A 539 -14.22 -27.11 -14.50
C GLY A 539 -12.86 -27.78 -14.72
N LYS A 540 -12.82 -29.05 -15.18
CA LYS A 540 -11.54 -29.72 -15.48
C LYS A 540 -10.97 -29.22 -16.81
N ILE A 541 -9.68 -28.86 -16.82
CA ILE A 541 -8.95 -28.53 -18.05
C ILE A 541 -8.81 -29.77 -18.93
N LEU A 542 -9.32 -29.68 -20.16
CA LEU A 542 -9.21 -30.71 -21.20
C LEU A 542 -8.12 -30.36 -22.22
N SER A 543 -7.99 -29.07 -22.55
CA SER A 543 -6.94 -28.52 -23.40
C SER A 543 -6.61 -27.10 -22.97
N GLU A 544 -5.42 -26.64 -23.32
CA GLU A 544 -4.89 -25.33 -22.98
C GLU A 544 -4.10 -24.76 -24.16
N TRP A 545 -4.27 -23.48 -24.42
CA TRP A 545 -3.57 -22.73 -25.45
C TRP A 545 -3.11 -21.38 -24.92
N PHE A 546 -1.88 -21.00 -25.25
CA PHE A 546 -1.32 -19.68 -24.97
C PHE A 546 -0.96 -19.00 -26.29
N GLY A 547 -1.19 -17.69 -26.38
CA GLY A 547 -0.68 -16.93 -27.50
C GLY A 547 -1.08 -15.47 -27.51
N ARG A 548 -0.36 -14.69 -28.32
CA ARG A 548 -0.72 -13.31 -28.62
C ARG A 548 -1.93 -13.26 -29.53
N SER A 549 -2.85 -12.36 -29.22
CA SER A 549 -4.14 -12.20 -29.89
C SER A 549 -4.49 -10.73 -30.09
N VAL A 550 -5.52 -10.49 -30.91
CA VAL A 550 -6.21 -9.20 -31.03
C VAL A 550 -7.67 -9.41 -30.68
N ILE A 551 -8.19 -8.59 -29.78
CA ILE A 551 -9.58 -8.67 -29.30
C ILE A 551 -10.30 -7.35 -29.54
N ARG A 552 -11.62 -7.37 -29.36
CA ARG A 552 -12.45 -6.17 -29.31
C ARG A 552 -13.54 -6.38 -28.25
N SER A 553 -13.31 -5.86 -27.04
CA SER A 553 -14.26 -6.02 -25.94
C SER A 553 -15.61 -5.43 -26.31
N CYS A 554 -16.68 -6.21 -26.18
CA CYS A 554 -18.03 -5.81 -26.56
C CYS A 554 -18.69 -4.91 -25.51
N VAL A 555 -18.26 -4.99 -24.24
CA VAL A 555 -18.78 -4.19 -23.13
C VAL A 555 -17.83 -4.17 -21.93
N LYS A 556 -17.82 -3.05 -21.20
CA LYS A 556 -17.19 -2.95 -19.86
C LYS A 556 -18.26 -3.12 -18.79
N LEU A 557 -18.30 -4.26 -18.11
CA LEU A 557 -19.22 -4.49 -16.99
C LEU A 557 -18.60 -4.02 -15.67
N SER A 558 -19.43 -3.58 -14.73
CA SER A 558 -19.03 -3.44 -13.34
C SER A 558 -19.29 -4.75 -12.60
N TYR A 559 -18.67 -4.93 -11.44
CA TYR A 559 -19.03 -6.05 -10.54
C TYR A 559 -20.52 -6.08 -10.18
N ASP A 560 -21.17 -4.93 -10.06
CA ASP A 560 -22.62 -4.85 -9.78
C ASP A 560 -23.46 -5.24 -11.00
N HIS A 561 -23.05 -4.87 -12.22
CA HIS A 561 -23.73 -5.34 -13.43
C HIS A 561 -23.65 -6.86 -13.55
N ALA A 562 -22.44 -7.42 -13.39
CA ALA A 562 -22.23 -8.86 -13.43
C ALA A 562 -22.97 -9.58 -12.28
N GLN A 563 -23.00 -9.00 -11.07
CA GLN A 563 -23.76 -9.56 -9.97
C GLN A 563 -25.26 -9.56 -10.27
N SER A 564 -25.79 -8.47 -10.83
CA SER A 564 -27.20 -8.41 -11.20
C SER A 564 -27.59 -9.43 -12.27
N MET A 565 -26.65 -9.81 -13.16
CA MET A 565 -26.83 -10.90 -14.13
C MET A 565 -26.88 -12.27 -13.43
N ILE A 566 -26.05 -12.48 -12.41
CA ILE A 566 -26.01 -13.71 -11.61
C ILE A 566 -27.28 -13.85 -10.75
N ASP A 567 -27.71 -12.78 -10.08
CA ASP A 567 -28.86 -12.78 -9.18
C ASP A 567 -30.20 -12.93 -9.93
N GLY A 568 -30.24 -12.53 -11.21
CA GLY A 568 -31.42 -12.64 -12.07
C GLY A 568 -31.11 -13.38 -13.38
N PRO A 569 -30.98 -14.72 -13.37
CA PRO A 569 -30.67 -15.50 -14.58
C PRO A 569 -31.71 -15.34 -15.70
N ASP A 570 -32.98 -15.16 -15.34
CA ASP A 570 -34.10 -14.97 -16.27
C ASP A 570 -34.55 -13.49 -16.36
N ARG A 571 -33.80 -12.57 -15.76
CA ARG A 571 -34.16 -11.15 -15.73
C ARG A 571 -33.95 -10.50 -17.08
N LEU A 572 -34.98 -9.83 -17.58
CA LEU A 572 -34.86 -8.90 -18.69
C LEU A 572 -34.35 -7.54 -18.18
N PHE A 573 -33.23 -7.07 -18.73
CA PHE A 573 -32.66 -5.76 -18.39
C PHE A 573 -33.28 -4.66 -19.24
N SER A 574 -33.67 -3.55 -18.61
CA SER A 574 -34.18 -2.38 -19.33
C SER A 574 -33.05 -1.63 -20.04
N PRO A 575 -33.34 -0.92 -21.16
CA PRO A 575 -32.37 -0.02 -21.78
C PRO A 575 -31.87 1.04 -20.77
N GLY A 576 -30.56 1.12 -20.56
CA GLY A 576 -29.91 2.07 -19.65
C GLY A 576 -29.54 1.51 -18.26
N GLU A 577 -29.96 0.30 -17.90
CA GLU A 577 -29.47 -0.39 -16.69
C GLU A 577 -28.05 -0.93 -16.86
N LEU A 578 -27.62 -1.13 -18.11
CA LEU A 578 -26.32 -1.66 -18.48
C LEU A 578 -25.56 -0.66 -19.35
N PRO A 579 -24.21 -0.74 -19.37
CA PRO A 579 -23.37 0.14 -20.17
C PRO A 579 -23.55 -0.12 -21.67
N SER A 580 -23.06 0.80 -22.50
CA SER A 580 -23.11 0.66 -23.96
C SER A 580 -22.39 -0.60 -24.43
N MET A 581 -23.02 -1.33 -25.34
CA MET A 581 -22.56 -2.62 -25.86
C MET A 581 -22.34 -2.59 -27.37
N ASP A 582 -21.52 -3.50 -27.87
CA ASP A 582 -21.32 -3.72 -29.30
C ASP A 582 -22.58 -4.34 -29.91
N PRO A 583 -23.18 -3.75 -30.97
CA PRO A 583 -24.37 -4.30 -31.61
C PRO A 583 -24.19 -5.71 -32.19
N ARG A 584 -22.94 -6.16 -32.40
CA ARG A 584 -22.63 -7.51 -32.90
C ARG A 584 -22.89 -8.60 -31.85
N HIS A 585 -22.88 -8.25 -30.56
CA HIS A 585 -23.08 -9.18 -29.45
C HIS A 585 -24.33 -8.78 -28.66
N PRO A 586 -25.45 -9.51 -28.79
CA PRO A 586 -26.66 -9.22 -28.05
C PRO A 586 -26.46 -9.45 -26.54
N LEU A 587 -27.27 -8.77 -25.73
CA LEU A 587 -27.16 -8.84 -24.26
C LEU A 587 -27.28 -10.26 -23.75
N ASP A 588 -28.20 -11.04 -24.33
CA ASP A 588 -28.43 -12.43 -23.95
C ASP A 588 -27.15 -13.27 -24.09
N GLU A 589 -26.31 -13.00 -25.09
CA GLU A 589 -25.04 -13.70 -25.27
C GLU A 589 -24.06 -13.40 -24.13
N VAL A 590 -23.90 -12.12 -23.78
CA VAL A 590 -23.03 -11.67 -22.67
C VAL A 590 -23.55 -12.20 -21.34
N HIS A 591 -24.86 -12.09 -21.09
CA HIS A 591 -25.50 -12.56 -19.87
C HIS A 591 -25.31 -14.07 -19.70
N GLN A 592 -25.53 -14.87 -20.75
CA GLN A 592 -25.30 -16.30 -20.71
C GLN A 592 -23.83 -16.66 -20.53
N ALA A 593 -22.89 -15.89 -21.10
CA ALA A 593 -21.47 -16.07 -20.85
C ALA A 593 -21.09 -15.81 -19.38
N VAL A 594 -21.62 -14.76 -18.76
CA VAL A 594 -21.43 -14.46 -17.32
C VAL A 594 -21.97 -15.58 -16.44
N LEU A 595 -23.17 -16.10 -16.74
CA LEU A 595 -23.76 -17.22 -15.99
C LEU A 595 -22.93 -18.51 -16.11
N ARG A 596 -22.44 -18.84 -17.31
CA ARG A 596 -21.55 -19.99 -17.51
C ARG A 596 -20.22 -19.84 -16.76
N LEU A 597 -19.60 -18.67 -16.85
CA LEU A 597 -18.39 -18.35 -16.10
C LEU A 597 -18.62 -18.46 -14.59
N HIS A 598 -19.76 -17.96 -14.09
CA HIS A 598 -20.14 -18.08 -12.69
C HIS A 598 -20.24 -19.55 -12.25
N ALA A 599 -20.96 -20.37 -13.01
CA ALA A 599 -21.12 -21.80 -12.71
C ALA A 599 -19.77 -22.53 -12.71
N LEU A 600 -18.92 -22.28 -13.70
CA LEU A 600 -17.56 -22.85 -13.77
C LEU A 600 -16.68 -22.36 -12.62
N ALA A 601 -16.74 -21.08 -12.26
CA ALA A 601 -16.00 -20.53 -11.12
C ALA A 601 -16.45 -21.17 -9.79
N GLN A 602 -17.74 -21.48 -9.63
CA GLN A 602 -18.20 -22.25 -8.47
C GLN A 602 -17.57 -23.64 -8.43
N GLN A 603 -17.51 -24.35 -9.57
CA GLN A 603 -16.85 -25.66 -9.65
C GLN A 603 -15.35 -25.59 -9.34
N LEU A 604 -14.65 -24.63 -9.96
CA LEU A 604 -13.22 -24.40 -9.72
C LEU A 604 -12.94 -24.11 -8.24
N ARG A 605 -13.76 -23.29 -7.59
CA ARG A 605 -13.63 -22.99 -6.16
C ARG A 605 -13.90 -24.20 -5.28
N GLN A 606 -14.93 -25.00 -5.60
CA GLN A 606 -15.24 -26.22 -4.86
C GLN A 606 -14.11 -27.25 -4.96
N GLN A 607 -13.49 -27.37 -6.14
CA GLN A 607 -12.33 -28.24 -6.37
C GLN A 607 -11.06 -27.74 -5.71
N ARG A 608 -10.93 -26.41 -5.56
CA ARG A 608 -9.87 -25.74 -4.80
C ARG A 608 -10.12 -25.91 -3.30
N SER A 609 -10.22 -27.16 -2.87
CA SER A 609 -10.31 -27.56 -1.47
C SER A 609 -9.05 -27.10 -0.76
N THR A 610 -9.20 -26.53 0.44
CA THR A 610 -8.13 -26.12 1.38
C THR A 610 -7.32 -24.84 1.07
N ALA A 611 -7.69 -24.03 0.08
CA ALA A 611 -7.07 -22.72 -0.10
C ALA A 611 -7.55 -21.74 0.98
N LEU A 612 -6.66 -21.32 1.87
CA LEU A 612 -6.90 -20.26 2.85
C LEU A 612 -7.21 -18.93 2.14
N LYS A 613 -8.48 -18.55 2.16
CA LYS A 613 -8.88 -17.16 1.90
C LYS A 613 -9.29 -16.49 3.20
N LEU A 614 -8.31 -15.92 3.91
CA LEU A 614 -8.62 -14.86 4.87
C LEU A 614 -8.97 -13.62 4.05
N SER A 615 -10.26 -13.45 3.76
CA SER A 615 -10.78 -12.18 3.26
C SER A 615 -10.73 -11.19 4.41
N PHE A 616 -9.64 -10.43 4.50
CA PHE A 616 -9.73 -9.14 5.16
C PHE A 616 -10.54 -8.28 4.23
N THR A 617 -11.67 -7.78 4.71
CA THR A 617 -12.24 -6.59 4.10
C THR A 617 -11.33 -5.42 4.47
N LEU A 618 -10.20 -5.35 3.78
CA LEU A 618 -9.51 -4.11 3.56
C LEU A 618 -10.19 -3.54 2.33
N ASP A 619 -10.79 -2.37 2.49
CA ASP A 619 -11.41 -1.63 1.42
C ASP A 619 -10.41 -1.50 0.27
N LYS A 620 -10.76 -2.05 -0.89
CA LYS A 620 -9.98 -1.97 -2.12
C LYS A 620 -10.67 -1.12 -3.18
N ASP A 621 -11.92 -0.69 -2.93
CA ASP A 621 -12.82 -0.32 -4.03
C ASP A 621 -13.72 0.88 -3.74
N SER A 622 -13.64 1.54 -2.60
CA SER A 622 -14.26 2.86 -2.44
C SER A 622 -13.17 3.93 -2.32
N MET A 623 -12.87 4.58 -3.44
CA MET A 623 -12.03 5.79 -3.49
C MET A 623 -12.74 6.98 -2.80
N MET A 624 -13.33 6.79 -1.61
CA MET A 624 -14.22 7.72 -0.93
C MET A 624 -14.48 7.34 0.54
N PRO A 625 -14.43 8.27 1.51
CA PRO A 625 -15.29 8.17 2.69
C PRO A 625 -16.61 8.85 2.32
N GLN A 626 -17.69 8.09 2.11
CA GLN A 626 -19.06 8.60 2.00
C GLN A 626 -19.79 8.49 3.36
N GLY A 627 -19.06 8.05 4.38
CA GLY A 627 -19.36 6.79 5.06
C GLY A 627 -18.34 5.73 4.61
N CYS A 628 -17.71 5.06 5.56
CA CYS A 628 -16.91 3.87 5.29
C CYS A 628 -17.83 2.66 5.48
N TYR A 629 -17.91 1.80 4.47
CA TYR A 629 -18.61 0.53 4.55
C TYR A 629 -17.64 -0.60 4.25
N VAL A 630 -17.90 -1.74 4.85
CA VAL A 630 -17.14 -2.97 4.63
C VAL A 630 -17.42 -3.42 3.19
N TYR A 631 -16.44 -3.28 2.29
CA TYR A 631 -16.53 -3.71 0.89
C TYR A 631 -17.08 -5.14 0.78
N GLN A 632 -18.18 -5.32 0.07
CA GLN A 632 -18.83 -6.63 -0.05
C GLN A 632 -18.18 -7.43 -1.17
N TYR A 633 -17.48 -8.50 -0.80
CA TYR A 633 -16.91 -9.45 -1.75
C TYR A 633 -17.99 -10.41 -2.27
N ARG A 634 -18.51 -10.18 -3.48
CA ARG A 634 -19.67 -10.90 -4.05
C ARG A 634 -19.26 -11.99 -5.05
N ASP A 635 -20.25 -12.64 -5.65
CA ASP A 635 -20.04 -13.76 -6.56
C ASP A 635 -19.43 -13.33 -7.91
N SER A 636 -19.68 -12.09 -8.35
CA SER A 636 -19.01 -11.50 -9.51
C SER A 636 -17.51 -11.30 -9.29
N ASN A 637 -17.07 -10.87 -8.11
CA ASN A 637 -15.64 -10.76 -7.78
C ASN A 637 -14.96 -12.14 -7.80
N LYS A 638 -15.64 -13.08 -7.14
CA LYS A 638 -15.32 -14.50 -7.05
C LYS A 638 -15.18 -15.15 -8.44
N LEU A 639 -16.05 -14.80 -9.39
CA LEU A 639 -15.98 -15.26 -10.78
C LEU A 639 -14.66 -14.86 -11.42
N VAL A 640 -14.33 -13.56 -11.43
CA VAL A 640 -13.09 -13.06 -12.03
C VAL A 640 -11.86 -13.66 -11.34
N GLU A 641 -11.88 -13.73 -10.01
CA GLU A 641 -10.79 -14.31 -9.21
C GLU A 641 -10.38 -15.72 -9.67
N GLU A 642 -11.33 -16.65 -9.86
CA GLU A 642 -10.98 -18.03 -10.21
C GLU A 642 -10.29 -18.12 -11.57
N PHE A 643 -10.75 -17.36 -12.56
CA PHE A 643 -10.13 -17.37 -13.88
C PHE A 643 -8.78 -16.66 -13.91
N MET A 644 -8.60 -15.60 -13.12
CA MET A 644 -7.29 -14.98 -12.95
C MET A 644 -6.30 -15.94 -12.25
N LEU A 645 -6.75 -16.67 -11.22
CA LEU A 645 -5.94 -17.70 -10.58
C LEU A 645 -5.57 -18.81 -11.56
N LEU A 646 -6.53 -19.29 -12.35
CA LEU A 646 -6.30 -20.32 -13.37
C LEU A 646 -5.25 -19.87 -14.39
N ALA A 647 -5.37 -18.65 -14.92
CA ALA A 647 -4.40 -18.05 -15.83
C ALA A 647 -2.99 -17.97 -15.22
N ASN A 648 -2.91 -17.44 -13.98
CA ASN A 648 -1.65 -17.30 -13.27
C ASN A 648 -0.96 -18.65 -13.00
N MET A 649 -1.72 -19.70 -12.66
CA MET A 649 -1.18 -21.06 -12.48
C MET A 649 -0.71 -21.67 -13.80
N ALA A 650 -1.53 -21.61 -14.84
CA ALA A 650 -1.22 -22.10 -16.18
C ALA A 650 0.09 -21.49 -16.71
N VAL A 651 0.21 -20.16 -16.63
CA VAL A 651 1.42 -19.43 -17.05
C VAL A 651 2.61 -19.77 -16.17
N ALA A 652 2.45 -19.90 -14.84
CA ALA A 652 3.53 -20.33 -13.95
C ALA A 652 4.11 -21.70 -14.34
N HIS A 653 3.25 -22.65 -14.70
CA HIS A 653 3.67 -23.97 -15.18
C HIS A 653 4.40 -23.87 -16.52
N GLN A 654 3.88 -23.09 -17.46
CA GLN A 654 4.47 -22.93 -18.79
C GLN A 654 5.87 -22.29 -18.74
N ILE A 655 6.03 -21.15 -18.04
CA ILE A 655 7.31 -20.46 -17.97
C ILE A 655 8.36 -21.27 -17.20
N TYR A 656 7.96 -21.98 -16.13
CA TYR A 656 8.88 -22.83 -15.39
C TYR A 656 9.36 -24.02 -16.22
N ARG A 657 8.46 -24.63 -17.00
CA ARG A 657 8.80 -25.74 -17.90
C ARG A 657 9.82 -25.32 -18.95
N SER A 658 9.71 -24.10 -19.48
CA SER A 658 10.63 -23.59 -20.50
C SER A 658 11.92 -23.01 -19.92
N PHE A 659 11.85 -22.39 -18.74
CA PHE A 659 12.97 -21.68 -18.10
C PHE A 659 13.08 -22.07 -16.61
N PRO A 660 13.54 -23.30 -16.30
CA PRO A 660 13.51 -23.81 -14.93
C PRO A 660 14.42 -23.03 -13.96
N GLN A 661 15.43 -22.32 -14.45
CA GLN A 661 16.35 -21.54 -13.61
C GLN A 661 16.01 -20.03 -13.59
N GLU A 662 15.34 -19.52 -14.62
CA GLU A 662 15.11 -18.08 -14.82
C GLU A 662 13.63 -17.67 -14.65
N ALA A 663 12.72 -18.61 -14.40
CA ALA A 663 11.31 -18.29 -14.20
C ALA A 663 11.09 -17.39 -12.98
N MET A 664 10.38 -16.27 -13.20
CA MET A 664 9.90 -15.41 -12.13
C MET A 664 8.57 -15.94 -11.60
N LEU A 665 8.59 -16.51 -10.41
CA LEU A 665 7.42 -17.06 -9.72
C LEU A 665 7.09 -16.27 -8.46
N ARG A 666 5.96 -16.60 -7.82
CA ARG A 666 5.48 -16.01 -6.57
C ARG A 666 5.07 -17.11 -5.60
N ARG A 667 5.83 -17.25 -4.51
CA ARG A 667 5.58 -18.22 -3.43
C ARG A 667 4.93 -17.56 -2.22
N HIS A 668 4.37 -18.37 -1.34
CA HIS A 668 3.86 -17.92 -0.04
C HIS A 668 4.29 -18.92 1.02
N PRO A 669 5.30 -18.57 1.86
CA PRO A 669 5.73 -19.43 2.95
C PRO A 669 4.59 -19.78 3.91
N PRO A 670 4.68 -20.90 4.64
CA PRO A 670 3.74 -21.20 5.71
C PRO A 670 3.81 -20.16 6.84
N PRO A 671 2.79 -20.09 7.72
CA PRO A 671 2.80 -19.21 8.89
C PRO A 671 3.98 -19.50 9.81
N GLN A 672 4.34 -18.54 10.66
CA GLN A 672 5.38 -18.74 11.67
C GLN A 672 4.88 -19.71 12.76
N THR A 673 5.52 -20.87 12.88
CA THR A 673 5.06 -21.98 13.74
C THR A 673 4.77 -21.53 15.17
N LYS A 674 5.67 -20.80 15.82
CA LYS A 674 5.44 -20.37 17.22
C LYS A 674 4.26 -19.43 17.39
N MET A 675 4.06 -18.51 16.44
CA MET A 675 2.90 -17.62 16.50
C MET A 675 1.59 -18.38 16.28
N VAL A 676 1.63 -19.50 15.53
CA VAL A 676 0.49 -20.41 15.39
C VAL A 676 0.27 -21.17 16.70
N ASP A 677 1.31 -21.70 17.32
CA ASP A 677 1.23 -22.43 18.59
C ASP A 677 0.66 -21.54 19.71
N GLU A 678 1.18 -20.31 19.85
CA GLU A 678 0.67 -19.31 20.79
C GLU A 678 -0.81 -18.97 20.52
N LEU A 679 -1.21 -18.91 19.26
CA LEU A 679 -2.60 -18.66 18.88
C LEU A 679 -3.49 -19.87 19.16
N GLN A 680 -3.01 -21.10 18.95
CA GLN A 680 -3.73 -22.32 19.28
C GLN A 680 -3.98 -22.39 20.78
N GLU A 681 -2.94 -22.20 21.60
CA GLU A 681 -3.04 -22.15 23.05
C GLU A 681 -4.04 -21.09 23.52
N PHE A 682 -4.01 -19.90 22.89
CA PHE A 682 -4.96 -18.84 23.18
C PHE A 682 -6.41 -19.25 22.85
N CYS A 683 -6.64 -19.88 21.70
CA CYS A 683 -7.99 -20.33 21.32
C CYS A 683 -8.50 -21.43 22.25
N ASP A 684 -7.65 -22.39 22.63
CA ASP A 684 -7.97 -23.45 23.57
C ASP A 684 -8.35 -22.88 24.94
N GLN A 685 -7.60 -21.89 25.43
CA GLN A 685 -7.90 -21.18 26.67
C GLN A 685 -9.27 -20.51 26.62
N MET A 686 -9.64 -19.91 25.48
CA MET A 686 -10.95 -19.29 25.27
C MET A 686 -12.07 -20.30 24.99
N GLY A 687 -11.75 -21.61 24.91
CA GLY A 687 -12.71 -22.67 24.62
C GLY A 687 -13.21 -22.63 23.17
N VAL A 688 -12.40 -22.09 22.25
CA VAL A 688 -12.70 -22.04 20.83
C VAL A 688 -11.92 -23.14 20.14
N ALA A 689 -12.60 -24.20 19.73
CA ALA A 689 -11.99 -25.27 18.96
C ALA A 689 -11.67 -24.78 17.53
N VAL A 690 -10.39 -24.51 17.28
CA VAL A 690 -9.86 -24.17 15.96
C VAL A 690 -8.76 -25.14 15.58
N ASP A 691 -8.70 -25.50 14.30
CA ASP A 691 -7.59 -26.26 13.74
C ASP A 691 -6.73 -25.31 12.90
N LEU A 692 -5.49 -25.09 13.32
CA LEU A 692 -4.53 -24.20 12.67
C LEU A 692 -3.43 -24.97 11.92
N SER A 693 -3.56 -26.30 11.78
CA SER A 693 -2.52 -27.19 11.25
C SER A 693 -2.21 -27.00 9.77
N SER A 694 -3.15 -26.45 8.99
CA SER A 694 -3.01 -26.30 7.54
C SER A 694 -3.81 -25.11 7.01
N ALA A 695 -3.47 -24.68 5.79
CA ALA A 695 -4.24 -23.64 5.09
C ALA A 695 -5.73 -24.01 4.97
N GLY A 696 -6.03 -25.30 4.79
CA GLY A 696 -7.40 -25.79 4.71
C GLY A 696 -8.13 -25.76 6.03
N ALA A 697 -7.49 -26.20 7.10
CA ALA A 697 -8.05 -26.14 8.44
C ALA A 697 -8.38 -24.68 8.85
N LEU A 698 -7.46 -23.77 8.58
CA LEU A 698 -7.67 -22.33 8.78
C LEU A 698 -8.79 -21.77 7.87
N HIS A 699 -8.94 -22.27 6.65
CA HIS A 699 -10.02 -21.84 5.75
C HIS A 699 -11.40 -22.15 6.32
N VAL A 700 -11.57 -23.29 6.99
CA VAL A 700 -12.85 -23.68 7.62
C VAL A 700 -13.35 -22.62 8.59
N ILE A 701 -12.44 -21.98 9.33
CA ILE A 701 -12.76 -20.86 10.24
C ILE A 701 -13.34 -19.68 9.45
N SER A 702 -12.74 -19.35 8.30
CA SER A 702 -13.20 -18.25 7.43
C SER A 702 -14.54 -18.54 6.74
N THR A 703 -14.93 -19.82 6.60
CA THR A 703 -16.18 -20.24 5.94
C THR A 703 -17.27 -20.65 6.92
N ALA A 704 -16.98 -20.72 8.22
CA ALA A 704 -17.98 -21.04 9.23
C ALA A 704 -19.18 -20.07 9.13
N PRO A 705 -20.42 -20.59 9.18
CA PRO A 705 -21.61 -19.75 9.15
C PRO A 705 -21.65 -18.85 10.39
N GLY A 706 -21.97 -17.58 10.17
CA GLY A 706 -22.21 -16.61 11.24
C GLY A 706 -23.71 -16.54 11.49
N ASP A 707 -24.26 -17.56 12.15
CA ASP A 707 -25.71 -17.73 12.30
C ASP A 707 -26.38 -16.58 13.08
N ASP A 708 -25.59 -15.79 13.82
CA ASP A 708 -26.02 -14.60 14.55
C ASP A 708 -24.91 -13.51 14.54
N PRO A 709 -25.24 -12.25 14.93
CA PRO A 709 -24.28 -11.14 14.96
C PRO A 709 -23.03 -11.40 15.81
N TYR A 710 -23.16 -12.11 16.93
CA TYR A 710 -22.04 -12.46 17.80
C TYR A 710 -21.12 -13.48 17.12
N ALA A 711 -21.68 -14.52 16.50
CA ALA A 711 -20.92 -15.50 15.73
C ALA A 711 -20.17 -14.85 14.56
N GLY A 712 -20.81 -13.92 13.86
CA GLY A 712 -20.19 -13.11 12.80
C GLY A 712 -19.01 -12.27 13.31
N ALA A 713 -19.21 -11.51 14.39
CA ALA A 713 -18.16 -10.70 15.00
C ALA A 713 -16.98 -11.54 15.52
N ARG A 714 -17.27 -12.70 16.15
CA ARG A 714 -16.25 -13.64 16.63
C ARG A 714 -15.42 -14.18 15.47
N LYS A 715 -16.07 -14.52 14.35
CA LYS A 715 -15.41 -14.95 13.13
C LYS A 715 -14.46 -13.87 12.59
N GLU A 716 -14.86 -12.60 12.58
CA GLU A 716 -13.98 -11.51 12.14
C GLU A 716 -12.74 -11.36 13.04
N VAL A 717 -12.92 -11.41 14.36
CA VAL A 717 -11.80 -11.36 15.31
C VAL A 717 -10.86 -12.55 15.12
N LEU A 718 -11.39 -13.77 15.00
CA LEU A 718 -10.59 -14.98 14.76
C LEU A 718 -9.85 -14.92 13.41
N THR A 719 -10.52 -14.48 12.35
CA THR A 719 -9.92 -14.26 11.02
C THR A 719 -8.75 -13.28 11.13
N LYS A 720 -8.92 -12.18 11.88
CA LYS A 720 -7.85 -11.20 12.13
C LYS A 720 -6.70 -11.79 12.96
N MET A 721 -6.99 -12.59 13.97
CA MET A 721 -5.96 -13.26 14.78
C MET A 721 -5.15 -14.25 13.95
N CYS A 722 -5.81 -15.09 13.15
CA CYS A 722 -5.18 -16.06 12.24
C CYS A 722 -4.32 -15.41 11.15
N SER A 723 -4.51 -14.11 10.90
CA SER A 723 -3.71 -13.34 9.94
C SER A 723 -2.31 -12.99 10.44
N LYS A 724 -2.14 -12.85 11.77
CA LYS A 724 -0.89 -12.36 12.36
C LYS A 724 0.30 -13.32 12.16
N PRO A 725 0.12 -14.64 12.27
CA PRO A 725 1.19 -15.60 11.99
C PRO A 725 1.55 -15.72 10.51
N MET A 726 0.68 -15.28 9.59
CA MET A 726 0.86 -15.42 8.14
C MET A 726 2.06 -14.61 7.66
N GLN A 727 2.86 -15.21 6.77
CA GLN A 727 3.97 -14.51 6.13
C GLN A 727 3.51 -13.75 4.88
N MET A 728 4.35 -12.83 4.41
CA MET A 728 4.10 -12.16 3.13
C MET A 728 4.46 -13.10 1.97
N ALA A 729 3.64 -13.09 0.91
CA ALA A 729 4.00 -13.74 -0.34
C ALA A 729 5.11 -12.98 -1.06
N LEU A 730 6.02 -13.71 -1.71
CA LEU A 730 7.26 -13.19 -2.28
C LEU A 730 7.42 -13.62 -3.73
N TYR A 731 7.77 -12.68 -4.60
CA TYR A 731 8.37 -12.97 -5.89
C TYR A 731 9.77 -13.54 -5.70
N PHE A 732 10.15 -14.48 -6.56
CA PHE A 732 11.48 -15.07 -6.56
C PHE A 732 11.84 -15.62 -7.94
N CYS A 733 13.14 -15.77 -8.19
CA CYS A 733 13.68 -16.48 -9.34
C CYS A 733 13.85 -17.95 -8.95
N THR A 734 13.41 -18.87 -9.81
CA THR A 734 13.46 -20.31 -9.49
C THR A 734 14.88 -20.83 -9.29
N GLY A 735 15.86 -20.37 -10.07
CA GLY A 735 17.27 -20.78 -9.92
C GLY A 735 17.96 -20.23 -8.67
N ALA A 736 17.38 -19.21 -8.01
CA ALA A 736 17.88 -18.69 -6.75
C ALA A 736 17.45 -19.53 -5.53
N LEU A 737 16.44 -20.39 -5.69
CA LEU A 737 15.88 -21.22 -4.63
C LEU A 737 15.97 -22.69 -5.01
N LYS A 738 16.93 -23.42 -4.42
CA LYS A 738 17.23 -24.81 -4.82
C LYS A 738 16.17 -25.83 -4.45
N ASP A 739 15.42 -25.58 -3.37
CA ASP A 739 14.39 -26.49 -2.88
C ASP A 739 13.03 -26.12 -3.50
N GLU A 740 12.56 -26.95 -4.43
CA GLU A 740 11.27 -26.78 -5.09
C GLU A 740 10.07 -26.88 -4.14
N ALA A 741 10.20 -27.56 -2.99
CA ALA A 741 9.12 -27.61 -2.00
C ALA A 741 8.78 -26.22 -1.47
N LEU A 742 9.74 -25.29 -1.48
CA LEU A 742 9.56 -23.92 -1.05
C LEU A 742 8.82 -23.04 -2.07
N PHE A 743 8.55 -23.54 -3.29
CA PHE A 743 7.84 -22.79 -4.34
C PHE A 743 6.34 -22.69 -4.05
N GLN A 744 5.85 -23.56 -3.16
CA GLN A 744 4.46 -23.65 -2.78
C GLN A 744 3.90 -22.29 -2.36
N HIS A 745 2.65 -22.05 -2.75
CA HIS A 745 1.88 -20.92 -2.28
C HIS A 745 0.91 -21.38 -1.19
N TYR A 746 1.31 -21.29 0.08
CA TYR A 746 0.56 -21.80 1.25
C TYR A 746 -0.93 -21.45 1.21
N ALA A 747 -1.28 -20.17 1.11
CA ALA A 747 -2.68 -19.76 1.16
C ALA A 747 -3.53 -20.19 -0.04
N LEU A 748 -2.91 -20.39 -1.22
CA LEU A 748 -3.65 -20.88 -2.39
C LEU A 748 -3.65 -22.41 -2.44
N ASN A 749 -2.81 -23.03 -1.61
CA ASN A 749 -2.48 -24.45 -1.61
C ASN A 749 -2.13 -25.01 -3.00
N VAL A 750 -1.24 -24.32 -3.72
CA VAL A 750 -0.77 -24.73 -5.06
C VAL A 750 0.76 -24.81 -5.09
N PRO A 751 1.35 -25.73 -5.87
CA PRO A 751 2.79 -25.95 -5.89
C PRO A 751 3.56 -24.81 -6.58
N ARG A 752 2.96 -24.17 -7.60
CA ARG A 752 3.58 -23.09 -8.36
C ARG A 752 2.53 -22.03 -8.69
N TYR A 753 2.94 -20.78 -8.58
CA TYR A 753 2.08 -19.63 -8.85
C TYR A 753 2.95 -18.46 -9.33
N THR A 754 2.39 -17.58 -10.15
CA THR A 754 3.03 -16.31 -10.54
C THR A 754 1.97 -15.23 -10.70
N HIS A 755 2.37 -14.02 -11.07
CA HIS A 755 1.45 -12.98 -11.52
C HIS A 755 1.69 -12.70 -13.01
N PHE A 756 0.61 -12.76 -13.78
CA PHE A 756 0.55 -12.56 -15.23
C PHE A 756 -0.59 -11.61 -15.62
N THR A 757 -1.67 -11.57 -14.84
CA THR A 757 -2.95 -10.98 -15.23
C THR A 757 -3.08 -9.48 -15.02
N SER A 758 -2.00 -8.75 -14.68
CA SER A 758 -2.08 -7.30 -14.47
C SER A 758 -0.82 -6.51 -14.85
N PRO A 759 -0.34 -6.61 -16.10
CA PRO A 759 0.90 -5.97 -16.54
C PRO A 759 0.84 -4.45 -16.64
N ILE A 760 -0.35 -3.81 -16.65
CA ILE A 760 -0.45 -2.33 -16.65
C ILE A 760 0.05 -1.75 -15.32
N ARG A 761 -0.13 -2.50 -14.22
CA ARG A 761 0.07 -2.02 -12.85
C ARG A 761 1.07 -2.83 -12.02
N ARG A 762 1.67 -3.88 -12.60
CA ARG A 762 2.68 -4.73 -11.97
C ARG A 762 3.79 -5.10 -12.96
N TYR A 763 5.01 -4.70 -12.65
CA TYR A 763 6.18 -5.05 -13.44
C TYR A 763 6.53 -6.55 -13.45
N PRO A 764 6.33 -7.33 -12.36
CA PRO A 764 6.49 -8.79 -12.40
C PRO A 764 5.69 -9.46 -13.52
N ASP A 765 4.46 -9.00 -13.75
CA ASP A 765 3.62 -9.50 -14.84
C ASP A 765 4.24 -9.18 -16.19
N LEU A 766 4.84 -8.00 -16.38
CA LEU A 766 5.57 -7.65 -17.61
C LEU A 766 6.77 -8.58 -17.87
N VAL A 767 7.54 -8.93 -16.83
CA VAL A 767 8.62 -9.92 -16.92
C VAL A 767 8.07 -11.29 -17.30
N VAL A 768 6.95 -11.70 -16.68
CA VAL A 768 6.27 -12.96 -16.99
C VAL A 768 5.70 -12.98 -18.41
N HIS A 769 5.20 -11.86 -18.94
CA HIS A 769 4.76 -11.75 -20.33
C HIS A 769 5.92 -11.95 -21.30
N ARG A 770 7.10 -11.38 -21.00
CA ARG A 770 8.34 -11.59 -21.79
C ARG A 770 8.78 -13.07 -21.73
N LEU A 771 8.79 -13.67 -20.54
CA LEU A 771 9.07 -15.10 -20.35
C LEU A 771 8.09 -15.97 -21.15
N LEU A 772 6.79 -15.68 -21.08
CA LEU A 772 5.79 -16.44 -21.82
C LEU A 772 5.96 -16.26 -23.33
N ALA A 773 6.20 -15.04 -23.82
CA ALA A 773 6.47 -14.79 -25.24
C ALA A 773 7.70 -15.56 -25.74
N ALA A 774 8.79 -15.55 -24.97
CA ALA A 774 9.99 -16.32 -25.26
C ALA A 774 9.71 -17.84 -25.26
N SER A 775 8.91 -18.33 -24.31
CA SER A 775 8.52 -19.76 -24.22
C SER A 775 7.75 -20.26 -25.45
N LEU A 776 7.03 -19.36 -26.12
CA LEU A 776 6.24 -19.65 -27.31
C LEU A 776 7.00 -19.33 -28.61
N GLY A 777 8.25 -18.87 -28.53
CA GLY A 777 9.05 -18.47 -29.69
C GLY A 777 8.54 -17.21 -30.41
N CYS A 778 7.70 -16.39 -29.76
CA CYS A 778 7.12 -15.18 -30.33
C CYS A 778 7.69 -13.87 -29.73
N GLY A 779 8.61 -13.99 -28.77
CA GLY A 779 9.40 -12.90 -28.21
C GLY A 779 10.91 -13.20 -28.26
N PRO A 780 11.77 -12.21 -27.99
CA PRO A 780 13.21 -12.43 -27.91
C PRO A 780 13.55 -13.38 -26.76
N ALA A 781 14.69 -14.08 -26.87
CA ALA A 781 15.23 -14.81 -25.73
C ALA A 781 15.58 -13.82 -24.61
N LEU A 782 15.25 -14.17 -23.36
CA LEU A 782 15.61 -13.34 -22.23
C LEU A 782 17.12 -13.39 -21.99
N GLY A 783 17.75 -12.21 -21.97
CA GLY A 783 19.16 -12.04 -21.65
C GLY A 783 19.45 -11.95 -20.14
N LEU A 784 18.48 -12.24 -19.28
CA LEU A 784 18.60 -12.07 -17.83
C LEU A 784 19.11 -13.34 -17.15
N GLY A 785 20.27 -13.24 -16.49
CA GLY A 785 20.76 -14.32 -15.61
C GLY A 785 19.97 -14.44 -14.31
N VAL A 786 20.09 -15.58 -13.64
CA VAL A 786 19.41 -15.91 -12.37
C VAL A 786 19.51 -14.79 -11.32
N GLU A 787 20.71 -14.21 -11.16
CA GLU A 787 20.95 -13.13 -10.20
C GLU A 787 20.18 -11.85 -10.54
N ALA A 788 20.11 -11.48 -11.83
CA ALA A 788 19.39 -10.30 -12.28
C ALA A 788 17.88 -10.45 -12.05
N VAL A 789 17.31 -11.62 -12.39
CA VAL A 789 15.89 -11.92 -12.13
C VAL A 789 15.60 -11.91 -10.62
N GLN A 790 16.48 -12.49 -9.79
CA GLN A 790 16.29 -12.48 -8.34
C GLN A 790 16.39 -11.07 -7.76
N LYS A 791 17.31 -10.24 -8.24
CA LYS A 791 17.41 -8.83 -7.83
C LYS A 791 16.14 -8.06 -8.18
N GLN A 792 15.61 -8.26 -9.40
CA GLN A 792 14.34 -7.67 -9.81
C GLN A 792 13.18 -8.16 -8.93
N ALA A 793 13.13 -9.45 -8.62
CA ALA A 793 12.10 -10.02 -7.74
C ALA A 793 12.15 -9.42 -6.33
N SER A 794 13.34 -9.27 -5.75
CA SER A 794 13.55 -8.62 -4.46
C SER A 794 13.08 -7.17 -4.47
N HIS A 795 13.44 -6.39 -5.50
CA HIS A 795 12.97 -5.01 -5.67
C HIS A 795 11.44 -4.95 -5.76
N CYS A 796 10.82 -5.81 -6.59
CA CYS A 796 9.37 -5.90 -6.70
C CYS A 796 8.69 -6.27 -5.36
N ASN A 797 9.32 -7.07 -4.50
CA ASN A 797 8.83 -7.36 -3.16
C ASN A 797 8.87 -6.14 -2.24
N ASP A 798 9.97 -5.39 -2.26
CA ASP A 798 10.13 -4.17 -1.47
C ASP A 798 9.09 -3.13 -1.87
N ARG A 799 8.98 -2.85 -3.18
CA ARG A 799 7.99 -1.91 -3.74
C ARG A 799 6.56 -2.35 -3.49
N LYS A 800 6.27 -3.66 -3.54
CA LYS A 800 4.94 -4.19 -3.21
C LYS A 800 4.59 -3.99 -1.74
N THR A 801 5.56 -4.17 -0.85
CA THR A 801 5.39 -3.96 0.59
C THR A 801 5.20 -2.49 0.92
N ALA A 802 6.03 -1.61 0.34
CA ALA A 802 5.89 -0.16 0.47
C ALA A 802 4.55 0.33 -0.07
N SER A 803 4.16 -0.10 -1.28
CA SER A 803 2.86 0.19 -1.88
C SER A 803 1.73 -0.19 -0.92
N LYS A 804 1.65 -1.45 -0.46
CA LYS A 804 0.63 -1.91 0.49
C LYS A 804 0.55 -1.00 1.73
N ARG A 805 1.70 -0.60 2.28
CA ARG A 805 1.75 0.25 3.46
C ARG A 805 1.25 1.67 3.20
N VAL A 806 1.55 2.24 2.04
CA VAL A 806 1.00 3.53 1.59
C VAL A 806 -0.51 3.45 1.42
N GLN A 807 -1.04 2.35 0.87
CA GLN A 807 -2.49 2.14 0.75
C GLN A 807 -3.16 2.14 2.13
N GLU A 808 -2.63 1.36 3.08
CA GLU A 808 -3.13 1.29 4.46
C GLU A 808 -3.10 2.67 5.15
N LEU A 809 -1.98 3.40 5.03
CA LEU A 809 -1.83 4.74 5.62
C LEU A 809 -2.76 5.76 4.96
N SER A 810 -3.01 5.65 3.66
CA SER A 810 -4.00 6.48 2.97
C SER A 810 -5.41 6.23 3.51
N SER A 811 -5.81 4.97 3.69
CA SER A 811 -7.10 4.64 4.30
C SER A 811 -7.20 5.14 5.74
N GLU A 812 -6.14 5.00 6.55
CA GLU A 812 -6.08 5.51 7.91
C GLU A 812 -6.20 7.04 7.98
N LEU A 813 -5.50 7.77 7.10
CA LEU A 813 -5.58 9.23 6.95
C LEU A 813 -7.03 9.67 6.69
N PHE A 814 -7.65 9.11 5.65
CA PHE A 814 -9.01 9.46 5.25
C PHE A 814 -10.04 9.09 6.31
N PHE A 815 -9.86 7.96 6.99
CA PHE A 815 -10.73 7.57 8.10
C PHE A 815 -10.58 8.51 9.31
N GLY A 816 -9.35 8.95 9.62
CA GLY A 816 -9.12 9.95 10.67
C GLY A 816 -9.82 11.29 10.38
N VAL A 817 -9.71 11.78 9.13
CA VAL A 817 -10.46 12.97 8.67
C VAL A 817 -11.97 12.72 8.76
N PHE A 818 -12.45 11.56 8.32
CA PHE A 818 -13.87 11.20 8.37
C PHE A 818 -14.45 11.25 9.79
N VAL A 819 -13.73 10.70 10.79
CA VAL A 819 -14.13 10.76 12.20
C VAL A 819 -14.18 12.22 12.70
N ARG A 820 -13.21 13.05 12.31
CA ARG A 820 -13.14 14.47 12.70
C ARG A 820 -14.34 15.25 12.14
N GLU A 821 -14.62 15.11 10.85
CA GLU A 821 -15.66 15.91 10.17
C GLU A 821 -17.09 15.43 10.47
N CYS A 822 -17.30 14.12 10.65
CA CYS A 822 -18.62 13.60 11.00
C CYS A 822 -18.95 13.79 12.49
N GLY A 823 -17.95 13.93 13.35
CA GLY A 823 -18.10 13.89 14.80
C GLY A 823 -18.16 12.46 15.34
N PRO A 824 -18.62 12.27 16.60
CA PRO A 824 -18.59 10.96 17.24
C PRO A 824 -19.33 9.88 16.46
N LEU A 825 -18.66 8.76 16.18
CA LEU A 825 -19.23 7.64 15.43
C LEU A 825 -19.49 6.45 16.36
N GLU A 826 -20.73 5.98 16.41
CA GLU A 826 -21.11 4.81 17.20
C GLU A 826 -20.98 3.53 16.38
N SER A 827 -20.58 2.44 17.03
CA SER A 827 -20.48 1.11 16.42
C SER A 827 -20.39 0.02 17.49
N GLU A 828 -20.86 -1.17 17.16
CA GLU A 828 -20.54 -2.36 17.93
C GLU A 828 -19.07 -2.76 17.72
N ALA A 829 -18.46 -3.28 18.77
CA ALA A 829 -17.10 -3.77 18.73
C ALA A 829 -16.98 -5.08 19.52
N MET A 830 -16.05 -5.92 19.12
CA MET A 830 -15.72 -7.14 19.84
C MET A 830 -14.33 -7.07 20.46
N VAL A 831 -14.23 -7.47 21.72
CA VAL A 831 -12.96 -7.50 22.46
C VAL A 831 -12.06 -8.60 21.89
N SER A 832 -10.85 -8.20 21.51
CA SER A 832 -9.81 -9.06 20.92
C SER A 832 -8.68 -9.39 21.90
N GLY A 833 -8.54 -8.66 23.00
CA GLY A 833 -7.52 -8.90 24.02
C GLY A 833 -7.75 -8.05 25.27
N VAL A 834 -7.33 -8.56 26.43
CA VAL A 834 -7.50 -7.91 27.73
C VAL A 834 -6.12 -7.80 28.40
N LEU A 835 -5.83 -6.63 28.97
CA LEU A 835 -4.60 -6.30 29.72
C LEU A 835 -4.97 -5.75 31.11
N ASP A 836 -3.99 -5.47 31.96
CA ASP A 836 -4.25 -5.09 33.36
C ASP A 836 -5.06 -3.78 33.53
N GLU A 837 -4.88 -2.82 32.61
CA GLU A 837 -5.53 -1.49 32.69
C GLU A 837 -6.21 -1.07 31.37
N SER A 838 -6.33 -1.99 30.41
CA SER A 838 -6.89 -1.70 29.08
C SER A 838 -7.33 -2.96 28.36
N PHE A 839 -8.11 -2.82 27.29
CA PHE A 839 -8.45 -3.92 26.40
C PHE A 839 -8.48 -3.45 24.95
N ASP A 840 -8.20 -4.35 24.02
CA ASP A 840 -8.18 -4.10 22.58
C ASP A 840 -9.50 -4.56 21.95
N VAL A 841 -10.15 -3.71 21.16
CA VAL A 841 -11.41 -4.00 20.47
C VAL A 841 -11.26 -3.92 18.94
N LEU A 842 -11.99 -4.75 18.22
CA LEU A 842 -12.24 -4.63 16.79
C LEU A 842 -13.61 -3.97 16.59
N VAL A 843 -13.63 -2.79 15.99
CA VAL A 843 -14.87 -2.04 15.72
C VAL A 843 -15.49 -2.53 14.41
N LEU A 844 -16.64 -3.17 14.48
CA LEU A 844 -17.17 -4.06 13.43
C LEU A 844 -17.58 -3.28 12.18
N SER A 845 -18.25 -2.13 12.34
CA SER A 845 -18.72 -1.34 11.19
C SER A 845 -17.58 -0.78 10.34
N TYR A 846 -16.37 -0.70 10.90
CA TYR A 846 -15.24 0.02 10.31
C TYR A 846 -13.98 -0.85 10.14
N GLY A 847 -13.94 -2.05 10.72
CA GLY A 847 -12.79 -2.95 10.68
C GLY A 847 -11.53 -2.42 11.38
N VAL A 848 -11.64 -1.38 12.24
CA VAL A 848 -10.50 -0.74 12.92
C VAL A 848 -10.25 -1.34 14.29
N GLN A 849 -8.98 -1.52 14.65
CA GLN A 849 -8.59 -1.98 15.98
C GLN A 849 -8.20 -0.80 16.87
N LYS A 850 -8.76 -0.73 18.08
CA LYS A 850 -8.44 0.32 19.06
C LYS A 850 -8.24 -0.26 20.45
N ARG A 851 -7.36 0.39 21.20
CA ARG A 851 -7.18 0.14 22.63
C ARG A 851 -8.04 1.10 23.42
N ILE A 852 -8.80 0.57 24.36
CA ILE A 852 -9.57 1.36 25.32
C ILE A 852 -8.86 1.26 26.67
N TYR A 853 -8.47 2.41 27.22
CA TYR A 853 -7.80 2.50 28.52
C TYR A 853 -8.85 2.77 29.61
N CYS A 854 -8.84 1.97 30.67
CA CYS A 854 -9.83 2.10 31.75
C CYS A 854 -9.76 3.47 32.43
N LYS A 855 -8.54 3.99 32.61
CA LYS A 855 -8.29 5.31 33.23
C LYS A 855 -8.84 6.50 32.45
N SER A 856 -9.09 6.36 31.15
CA SER A 856 -9.64 7.42 30.30
C SER A 856 -11.16 7.34 30.14
N MET A 857 -11.83 6.37 30.78
CA MET A 857 -13.28 6.21 30.68
C MET A 857 -14.00 7.22 31.58
N VAL A 858 -14.89 8.01 31.00
CA VAL A 858 -15.72 8.97 31.74
C VAL A 858 -16.82 8.23 32.47
N GLY A 859 -17.00 8.52 33.77
CA GLY A 859 -18.05 7.92 34.59
C GLY A 859 -17.72 6.53 35.14
N LEU A 860 -16.47 6.08 35.05
CA LEU A 860 -15.98 4.86 35.69
C LEU A 860 -15.49 5.19 37.11
N GLU A 861 -16.03 4.53 38.13
CA GLU A 861 -15.59 4.71 39.54
C GLU A 861 -14.35 3.88 39.84
N SER A 862 -14.34 2.63 39.39
CA SER A 862 -13.23 1.71 39.60
C SER A 862 -13.20 0.62 38.55
N PHE A 863 -12.04 -0.01 38.40
CA PHE A 863 -11.87 -1.23 37.63
C PHE A 863 -10.94 -2.19 38.36
N GLN A 864 -11.16 -3.48 38.14
CA GLN A 864 -10.31 -4.53 38.67
C GLN A 864 -10.06 -5.56 37.58
N HIS A 865 -8.78 -5.77 37.25
CA HIS A 865 -8.37 -6.91 36.44
C HIS A 865 -8.24 -8.13 37.34
N HIS A 866 -8.80 -9.24 36.90
CA HIS A 866 -8.67 -10.54 37.56
C HIS A 866 -8.53 -11.63 36.50
N ARG A 867 -7.85 -12.71 36.86
CA ARG A 867 -7.72 -13.89 35.99
C ARG A 867 -8.65 -14.98 36.49
N VAL A 868 -9.58 -15.40 35.63
CA VAL A 868 -10.42 -16.58 35.87
C VAL A 868 -9.79 -17.76 35.12
N GLY A 869 -9.02 -18.58 35.85
CA GLY A 869 -8.14 -19.58 35.22
C GLY A 869 -7.03 -18.89 34.41
N LYS A 870 -6.90 -19.23 33.11
CA LYS A 870 -5.98 -18.56 32.18
C LYS A 870 -6.59 -17.34 31.46
N ARG A 871 -7.88 -17.04 31.67
CA ARG A 871 -8.59 -15.95 30.99
C ARG A 871 -8.48 -14.65 31.76
N GLY A 872 -8.00 -13.59 31.11
CA GLY A 872 -8.03 -12.24 31.66
C GLY A 872 -9.42 -11.62 31.52
N GLU A 873 -9.92 -11.06 32.61
CA GLU A 873 -11.18 -10.31 32.68
C GLU A 873 -10.97 -8.99 33.39
N ILE A 874 -11.66 -7.94 32.95
CA ILE A 874 -11.74 -6.67 33.65
C ILE A 874 -13.17 -6.47 34.13
N THR A 875 -13.37 -6.34 35.44
CA THR A 875 -14.60 -5.81 36.00
C THR A 875 -14.53 -4.28 36.00
N LEU A 876 -15.51 -3.64 35.35
CA LEU A 876 -15.74 -2.19 35.34
C LEU A 876 -16.91 -1.84 36.27
N VAL A 877 -16.78 -0.79 37.07
CA VAL A 877 -17.85 -0.26 37.95
C VAL A 877 -18.15 1.18 37.53
N TRP A 878 -19.33 1.40 36.97
CA TRP A 878 -19.78 2.70 36.47
C TRP A 878 -20.54 3.48 37.55
N ALA A 879 -20.26 4.78 37.64
CA ALA A 879 -20.92 5.72 38.54
C ALA A 879 -22.40 5.85 38.21
N PRO A 880 -23.31 6.02 39.19
CA PRO A 880 -24.74 6.19 38.92
C PRO A 880 -25.05 7.49 38.15
N GLU A 881 -26.08 7.49 37.28
CA GLU A 881 -26.43 8.67 36.45
C GLU A 881 -27.07 9.82 37.24
N GLY A 882 -27.47 9.57 38.50
CA GLY A 882 -28.09 10.58 39.36
C GLY A 882 -28.12 10.19 40.83
N PRO A 883 -28.51 11.13 41.72
CA PRO A 883 -28.61 10.91 43.16
C PRO A 883 -29.76 9.93 43.46
N GLY A 884 -29.45 8.63 43.45
CA GLY A 884 -30.41 7.53 43.65
C GLY A 884 -30.21 6.32 42.74
N GLY A 885 -29.36 6.40 41.71
CA GLY A 885 -29.04 5.25 40.84
C GLY A 885 -28.09 4.26 41.49
N ALA A 886 -28.15 2.99 41.09
CA ALA A 886 -27.16 1.98 41.47
C ALA A 886 -25.92 2.06 40.57
N ALA A 887 -24.75 1.71 41.13
CA ALA A 887 -23.55 1.52 40.32
C ALA A 887 -23.73 0.32 39.40
N VAL A 888 -23.38 0.47 38.12
CA VAL A 888 -23.52 -0.61 37.14
C VAL A 888 -22.20 -1.36 37.03
N ARG A 889 -22.24 -2.66 37.29
CA ARG A 889 -21.09 -3.55 37.14
C ARG A 889 -21.11 -4.20 35.75
N GLN A 890 -20.02 -4.07 35.00
CA GLN A 890 -19.85 -4.67 33.69
C GLN A 890 -18.57 -5.50 33.66
N VAL A 891 -18.64 -6.74 33.21
CA VAL A 891 -17.45 -7.61 33.05
C VAL A 891 -17.05 -7.64 31.58
N ILE A 892 -15.77 -7.40 31.31
CA ILE A 892 -15.18 -7.39 29.97
C ILE A 892 -14.19 -8.55 29.87
N SER A 893 -14.42 -9.43 28.91
CA SER A 893 -13.54 -10.56 28.57
C SER A 893 -13.31 -10.62 27.06
N VAL A 894 -12.35 -11.43 26.61
CA VAL A 894 -12.16 -11.70 25.17
C VAL A 894 -13.45 -12.22 24.55
N PHE A 895 -13.77 -11.74 23.34
CA PHE A 895 -15.01 -11.96 22.61
C PHE A 895 -16.27 -11.30 23.20
N SER A 896 -16.15 -10.50 24.27
CA SER A 896 -17.28 -9.66 24.71
C SER A 896 -17.69 -8.69 23.61
N LEU A 897 -18.99 -8.60 23.34
CA LEU A 897 -19.57 -7.60 22.45
C LEU A 897 -19.88 -6.34 23.25
N VAL A 898 -19.43 -5.19 22.76
CA VAL A 898 -19.53 -3.90 23.44
C VAL A 898 -19.93 -2.80 22.46
N GLU A 899 -20.58 -1.76 22.97
CA GLU A 899 -20.80 -0.54 22.20
C GLU A 899 -19.66 0.45 22.41
N VAL A 900 -19.11 0.97 21.32
CA VAL A 900 -18.04 1.96 21.36
C VAL A 900 -18.41 3.20 20.57
N GLN A 901 -17.77 4.30 20.93
CA GLN A 901 -17.84 5.55 20.21
C GLN A 901 -16.44 6.00 19.80
N LEU A 902 -16.23 6.22 18.51
CA LEU A 902 -15.00 6.79 17.98
C LEU A 902 -15.07 8.31 18.04
N ARG A 903 -14.03 8.96 18.57
CA ARG A 903 -13.93 10.43 18.67
C ARG A 903 -12.56 10.90 18.21
N ALA A 904 -12.53 12.01 17.48
CA ALA A 904 -11.28 12.70 17.17
C ALA A 904 -10.63 13.25 18.44
N ASP A 905 -9.30 13.13 18.52
CA ASP A 905 -8.48 13.67 19.61
C ASP A 905 -7.99 15.08 19.24
N GLU A 906 -7.33 15.78 20.17
CA GLU A 906 -6.75 17.12 19.91
C GLU A 906 -5.60 17.09 18.88
N ALA A 907 -4.86 15.98 18.82
CA ALA A 907 -3.79 15.81 17.85
C ALA A 907 -4.37 15.50 16.46
N ALA A 908 -3.81 16.16 15.43
CA ALA A 908 -4.24 15.98 14.04
C ALA A 908 -4.30 14.49 13.64
N LEU A 909 -5.42 14.09 13.02
CA LEU A 909 -5.73 12.72 12.54
C LEU A 909 -5.79 11.63 13.62
N LYS A 910 -5.58 11.95 14.89
CA LYS A 910 -5.73 10.98 15.98
C LYS A 910 -7.19 10.90 16.39
N TYR A 911 -7.59 9.68 16.73
CA TYR A 911 -8.91 9.39 17.23
C TYR A 911 -8.85 8.21 18.19
N SER A 912 -9.66 8.26 19.23
CA SER A 912 -9.77 7.26 20.29
C SER A 912 -11.10 6.51 20.19
N ALA A 913 -11.14 5.32 20.79
CA ALA A 913 -12.38 4.58 21.01
C ALA A 913 -12.74 4.65 22.49
N LEU A 914 -13.97 5.06 22.78
CA LEU A 914 -14.52 5.12 24.13
C LEU A 914 -15.60 4.05 24.28
N LEU A 915 -15.54 3.29 25.36
CA LEU A 915 -16.60 2.34 25.71
C LEU A 915 -17.83 3.13 26.15
N LYS A 916 -19.00 2.84 25.58
CA LYS A 916 -20.27 3.38 26.09
C LYS A 916 -20.66 2.61 27.35
N ARG A 917 -21.13 3.35 28.36
CA ARG A 917 -21.76 2.75 29.53
C ARG A 917 -22.93 1.86 29.04
N PRO A 918 -23.06 0.62 29.54
CA PRO A 918 -24.21 -0.20 29.22
C PRO A 918 -25.49 0.49 29.70
N LEU A 919 -26.53 0.50 28.84
CA LEU A 919 -27.86 0.92 29.25
C LEU A 919 -28.32 0.04 30.41
N ASP A 920 -28.98 0.63 31.41
CA ASP A 920 -29.65 -0.10 32.49
C ASP A 920 -30.67 -1.05 31.83
N LYS A 921 -30.29 -2.30 31.56
CA LYS A 921 -31.26 -3.32 31.20
C LYS A 921 -32.11 -3.51 32.44
N GLU A 922 -33.42 -3.22 32.32
CA GLU A 922 -34.40 -3.61 33.33
C GLU A 922 -34.13 -5.08 33.69
N ALA A 923 -33.91 -5.29 34.98
CA ALA A 923 -33.42 -6.53 35.58
C ALA A 923 -34.29 -7.76 35.28
#